data_AF-A0A0G1B8B9-F1
#
_entry.id   AF-A0A0G1B8B9-F1
#
_cell.length_a   1.000
_cell.length_b   1.000
_cell.length_c   1.000
_cell.angle_alpha   90.00
_cell.angle_beta   90.00
_cell.angle_gamma   90.00
#
_symmetry.space_group_name_H-M   'P 1'
#
loop_
_entity.id
_entity.type
_entity.pdbx_description
1 polymer ?
#
loop_
_entity_poly.entity_id
_entity_poly.type
_entity_poly.pdbx_seq_one_letter_code
_entity_poly.pdbx_strand_id
1 'polypeptide(L)'
;ASAYTSANTPASCSGATVSSSQINWSWVSGGAQNSFYASNTAGNSNWIPGLAWSQSSGFACNTSYTTSVKARNNESDETISVQCSASTSACAGSPVDAAYQWCAANSNTVIFIDQSSGGVGGVTGWTWDFGDGKICPATTCNAIGYNGTNQHPVHQYTGGVPPADWWSAGAAWQYRRKITFDNTGRAALDNFPVLVKQTAVDIDFWAHVKSNGSDLRFIDNNGSSELYFELEKWDYGNQEMIAWVKVQQIAGNSNSDYIYLYYGNAAASVSSKLSPANVWTNNYRLVWHLNDNSGHFQDSTSLNLDSTAETGIAYQAAGQLGYGVAITAGQNNYITRMDSGLLRNDPYTWELWYKPTNISATAKQIWGESVRYSIKNNGFTYFSTNTSPQSLNYTGASHVNNTWYYTAFIKTDSGNNRAKIYRNGILYGEQGGSDKPSEVSAWTWWRVGGGFGGTVDEVRVSAGARSADWIAFQYCNIMQTCTSYSAPQTDYTVILTARDAASNTDQSIQTVHLDPVAYGCAGLGCEPACYTPLPCSTSQCDNNANGFRYLQTRASICPDNCHCPAWSAYQSCQSSFNNCLDASPYRRVECYTGAGCDTAVNVCTCAVGYAPNGAGGCDLREFTFYETKPLGSTQLSLKWQKQGAASSYSITRNSVTLDVACTTDPCFYTDTGLTAGTTYTYYIFAHVGGSGIYNSTVNPNPACGGSPSNICPLAGTTDSVVSGLTITPTCGQLELKWNNLNVGGVTGYVYNIRKSTTDYTTAGVPWLVITPTECANNMTPCTYQDKEVLPQVDYYYTIVSEKDGVESLDHAEAKAKSYCYQAPGWEER
;
A
#
# COMPACT_ATOMS: atom_id res chain seq x y z
N ALA A 1 58.02 21.95 -79.66
CA ALA A 1 57.87 20.76 -78.79
C ALA A 1 56.77 21.08 -77.79
N SER A 2 55.52 20.69 -78.07
CA SER A 2 54.48 20.68 -77.05
C SER A 2 54.88 19.61 -76.04
N ALA A 3 55.15 20.00 -74.80
CA ALA A 3 55.38 19.03 -73.76
C ALA A 3 54.08 18.23 -73.62
N TYR A 4 54.12 16.94 -73.97
CA TYR A 4 53.07 16.00 -73.58
C TYR A 4 53.00 16.03 -72.05
N THR A 5 52.02 16.72 -71.48
CA THR A 5 51.75 16.64 -70.05
C THR A 5 50.89 15.40 -69.85
N SER A 6 51.53 14.29 -69.47
CA SER A 6 50.82 13.11 -69.00
C SER A 6 49.94 13.48 -67.81
N ALA A 7 48.66 13.10 -67.85
CA ALA A 7 47.82 13.18 -66.66
C ALA A 7 48.29 12.15 -65.63
N ASN A 8 48.42 12.58 -64.37
CA ASN A 8 48.70 11.71 -63.24
C ASN A 8 47.37 11.16 -62.71
N THR A 9 47.34 9.86 -62.45
CA THR A 9 46.20 9.23 -61.79
C THR A 9 45.91 9.90 -60.44
N PRO A 10 44.62 10.10 -60.05
CA PRO A 10 44.26 10.57 -58.72
C PRO A 10 44.99 9.79 -57.63
N ALA A 11 45.48 10.47 -56.59
CA ALA A 11 46.31 9.82 -55.56
C ALA A 11 45.49 8.93 -54.62
N SER A 12 44.26 9.32 -54.31
CA SER A 12 43.32 8.55 -53.50
C SER A 12 41.87 8.96 -53.79
N CYS A 13 40.93 8.11 -53.39
CA CYS A 13 39.49 8.31 -53.46
C CYS A 13 38.88 7.88 -52.13
N SER A 14 37.83 8.57 -51.65
CA SER A 14 37.04 8.16 -50.49
C SER A 14 35.55 8.49 -50.70
N GLY A 15 34.67 7.74 -50.04
CA GLY A 15 33.23 8.00 -50.01
C GLY A 15 32.74 8.15 -48.58
N ALA A 16 31.93 9.17 -48.32
CA ALA A 16 31.27 9.39 -47.04
C ALA A 16 29.76 9.16 -47.19
N THR A 17 29.21 8.24 -46.40
CA THR A 17 27.78 7.97 -46.34
C THR A 17 27.03 9.17 -45.79
N VAL A 18 26.01 9.65 -46.52
CA VAL A 18 25.16 10.77 -46.09
C VAL A 18 23.78 10.28 -45.67
N SER A 19 23.17 9.38 -46.44
CA SER A 19 21.83 8.83 -46.16
C SER A 19 21.61 7.48 -46.84
N SER A 20 20.36 6.99 -46.82
CA SER A 20 19.96 5.73 -47.45
C SER A 20 19.92 5.80 -48.98
N SER A 21 20.09 7.01 -49.54
CA SER A 21 20.09 7.26 -50.98
C SER A 21 21.20 8.24 -51.44
N GLN A 22 22.11 8.65 -50.55
CA GLN A 22 23.16 9.63 -50.88
C GLN A 22 24.54 9.28 -50.31
N ILE A 23 25.56 9.42 -51.17
CA ILE A 23 26.99 9.30 -50.82
C ILE A 23 27.73 10.51 -51.41
N ASN A 24 28.64 11.08 -50.62
CA ASN A 24 29.57 12.11 -51.08
C ASN A 24 30.92 11.48 -51.37
N TRP A 25 31.34 11.52 -52.64
CA TRP A 25 32.64 11.04 -53.09
C TRP A 25 33.65 12.19 -53.11
N SER A 26 34.89 11.92 -52.74
CA SER A 26 36.00 12.87 -52.82
C SER A 26 37.30 12.19 -53.22
N TRP A 27 38.22 12.93 -53.83
CA TRP A 27 39.51 12.40 -54.28
C TRP A 27 40.62 13.45 -54.20
N VAL A 28 41.86 12.99 -54.17
CA VAL A 28 43.06 13.84 -54.13
C VAL A 28 43.68 13.89 -55.53
N SER A 29 43.94 15.10 -56.04
CA SER A 29 44.58 15.28 -57.35
C SER A 29 45.99 14.68 -57.36
N GLY A 30 46.33 13.96 -58.43
CA GLY A 30 47.68 13.42 -58.65
C GLY A 30 48.68 14.45 -59.19
N GLY A 31 48.27 15.68 -59.51
CA GLY A 31 49.14 16.72 -60.05
C GLY A 31 48.39 17.75 -60.91
N ALA A 32 49.04 18.21 -61.99
CA ALA A 32 48.60 19.35 -62.80
C ALA A 32 47.42 19.08 -63.77
N GLN A 33 46.38 18.32 -63.38
CA GLN A 33 45.14 18.19 -64.17
C GLN A 33 44.00 19.03 -63.61
N ASN A 34 43.07 19.41 -64.50
CA ASN A 34 41.94 20.29 -64.17
C ASN A 34 40.56 19.63 -64.39
N SER A 35 40.48 18.32 -64.66
CA SER A 35 39.20 17.64 -64.92
C SER A 35 39.21 16.15 -64.54
N PHE A 36 38.17 15.71 -63.83
CA PHE A 36 37.99 14.37 -63.26
C PHE A 36 36.64 13.77 -63.64
N TYR A 37 36.58 12.45 -63.74
CA TYR A 37 35.37 11.69 -64.02
C TYR A 37 35.23 10.57 -62.99
N ALA A 38 34.16 10.63 -62.21
CA ALA A 38 33.76 9.60 -61.26
C ALA A 38 32.57 8.81 -61.80
N SER A 39 32.61 7.48 -61.71
CA SER A 39 31.49 6.63 -62.12
C SER A 39 31.36 5.37 -61.30
N ASN A 40 30.13 4.92 -61.11
CA ASN A 40 29.76 3.65 -60.50
C ASN A 40 28.55 3.06 -61.23
N THR A 41 28.01 1.96 -60.70
CA THR A 41 26.83 1.28 -61.26
C THR A 41 25.54 2.10 -61.16
N ALA A 42 25.49 3.13 -60.31
CA ALA A 42 24.33 3.99 -60.09
C ALA A 42 24.36 5.29 -60.91
N GLY A 43 25.50 5.64 -61.52
CA GLY A 43 25.62 6.85 -62.34
C GLY A 43 27.06 7.37 -62.46
N ASN A 44 27.20 8.58 -63.02
CA ASN A 44 28.50 9.25 -63.16
C ASN A 44 28.40 10.75 -62.92
N SER A 45 29.55 11.38 -62.64
CA SER A 45 29.66 12.82 -62.34
C SER A 45 29.70 13.72 -63.57
N ASN A 46 29.81 13.15 -64.78
CA ASN A 46 30.44 13.80 -65.93
C ASN A 46 31.87 14.31 -65.62
N TRP A 47 32.53 14.93 -66.60
CA TRP A 47 33.83 15.55 -66.40
C TRP A 47 33.66 16.85 -65.60
N ILE A 48 34.18 16.88 -64.37
CA ILE A 48 34.09 18.04 -63.47
C ILE A 48 35.49 18.55 -63.10
N PRO A 49 35.67 19.86 -62.84
CA PRO A 49 36.93 20.40 -62.35
C PRO A 49 37.14 20.20 -60.84
N GLY A 50 36.09 19.80 -60.12
CA GLY A 50 36.10 19.62 -58.67
C GLY A 50 36.74 18.31 -58.20
N LEU A 51 37.11 18.28 -56.93
CA LEU A 51 37.68 17.12 -56.22
C LEU A 51 36.64 16.30 -55.44
N ALA A 52 35.35 16.58 -55.66
CA ALA A 52 34.27 15.91 -54.98
C ALA A 52 33.00 15.85 -55.84
N TRP A 53 32.19 14.82 -55.61
CA TRP A 53 30.90 14.61 -56.27
C TRP A 53 29.88 14.05 -55.27
N SER A 54 28.80 14.81 -55.06
CA SER A 54 27.65 14.36 -54.28
C SER A 54 26.65 13.64 -55.19
N GLN A 55 26.39 12.36 -54.92
CA GLN A 55 25.44 11.56 -55.68
C GLN A 55 24.27 11.18 -54.78
N SER A 56 23.06 11.57 -55.17
CA SER A 56 21.82 11.35 -54.41
C SER A 56 20.74 10.59 -55.20
N SER A 57 21.11 9.99 -56.33
CA SER A 57 20.20 9.23 -57.20
C SER A 57 20.84 7.93 -57.68
N GLY A 58 20.01 6.90 -57.86
CA GLY A 58 20.44 5.58 -58.34
C GLY A 58 20.96 4.63 -57.25
N PHE A 59 20.98 5.06 -55.98
CA PHE A 59 21.38 4.19 -54.86
C PHE A 59 20.20 3.48 -54.20
N ALA A 60 20.37 2.19 -53.93
CA ALA A 60 19.54 1.40 -53.03
C ALA A 60 20.12 1.50 -51.61
N CYS A 61 19.25 1.42 -50.60
CA CYS A 61 19.65 1.42 -49.19
C CYS A 61 20.44 0.17 -48.80
N ASN A 62 21.24 0.28 -47.73
CA ASN A 62 22.13 -0.76 -47.20
C ASN A 62 23.04 -1.44 -48.26
N THR A 63 23.43 -0.72 -49.30
CA THR A 63 24.15 -1.30 -50.44
C THR A 63 25.50 -0.62 -50.58
N SER A 64 26.56 -1.44 -50.70
CA SER A 64 27.91 -0.95 -50.96
C SER A 64 28.08 -0.62 -52.44
N TYR A 65 28.53 0.59 -52.74
CA TYR A 65 28.87 1.04 -54.07
C TYR A 65 30.36 1.27 -54.18
N THR A 66 30.95 0.87 -55.31
CA THR A 66 32.34 1.14 -55.65
C THR A 66 32.39 2.15 -56.78
N THR A 67 33.10 3.26 -56.57
CA THR A 67 33.25 4.35 -57.52
C THR A 67 34.67 4.41 -58.05
N SER A 68 34.78 4.48 -59.37
CA SER A 68 36.01 4.66 -60.12
C SER A 68 36.23 6.14 -60.44
N VAL A 69 37.40 6.69 -60.13
CA VAL A 69 37.77 8.07 -60.47
C VAL A 69 39.00 8.10 -61.36
N LYS A 70 38.90 8.77 -62.52
CA LYS A 70 40.01 9.00 -63.46
C LYS A 70 40.16 10.49 -63.79
N ALA A 71 41.35 10.90 -64.21
CA ALA A 71 41.65 12.26 -64.67
C ALA A 71 41.92 12.28 -66.19
N ARG A 72 41.93 13.46 -66.80
CA ARG A 72 42.42 13.64 -68.18
C ARG A 72 43.29 14.88 -68.32
N ASN A 73 44.18 14.89 -69.32
CA ASN A 73 44.94 16.08 -69.70
C ASN A 73 44.15 16.98 -70.67
N ASN A 74 44.76 18.07 -71.12
CA ASN A 74 44.14 19.04 -72.03
C ASN A 74 43.94 18.49 -73.46
N GLU A 75 44.61 17.38 -73.78
CA GLU A 75 44.53 16.64 -75.03
C GLU A 75 43.48 15.51 -75.00
N SER A 76 42.73 15.37 -73.89
CA SER A 76 41.73 14.33 -73.64
C SER A 76 42.27 12.90 -73.42
N ASP A 77 43.57 12.75 -73.17
CA ASP A 77 44.14 11.47 -72.74
C ASP A 77 43.75 11.19 -71.29
N GLU A 78 43.11 10.04 -71.06
CA GLU A 78 42.60 9.63 -69.76
C GLU A 78 43.61 8.78 -68.97
N THR A 79 43.62 8.92 -67.64
CA THR A 79 44.42 8.09 -66.75
C THR A 79 43.75 6.76 -66.45
N ILE A 80 44.52 5.81 -65.90
CA ILE A 80 43.92 4.71 -65.12
C ILE A 80 43.12 5.28 -63.93
N SER A 81 42.20 4.49 -63.39
CA SER A 81 41.30 4.93 -62.30
C SER A 81 41.76 4.46 -60.92
N VAL A 82 41.45 5.24 -59.89
CA VAL A 82 41.45 4.79 -58.49
C VAL A 82 40.03 4.45 -58.07
N GLN A 83 39.90 3.39 -57.28
CA GLN A 83 38.61 2.94 -56.74
C GLN A 83 38.48 3.32 -55.28
N CYS A 84 37.27 3.69 -54.87
CA CYS A 84 36.89 3.71 -53.48
C CYS A 84 35.46 3.22 -53.30
N SER A 85 35.15 2.67 -52.12
CA SER A 85 33.84 2.11 -51.82
C SER A 85 33.24 2.77 -50.60
N ALA A 86 31.92 2.92 -50.61
CA ALA A 86 31.11 3.39 -49.49
C ALA A 86 29.71 2.79 -49.61
N SER A 87 29.05 2.59 -48.47
CA SER A 87 27.71 2.02 -48.40
C SER A 87 26.68 3.08 -48.08
N THR A 88 25.48 3.00 -48.67
CA THR A 88 24.32 3.78 -48.20
C THR A 88 23.85 3.28 -46.84
N SER A 89 23.15 4.13 -46.07
CA SER A 89 22.56 3.70 -44.79
C SER A 89 21.39 2.73 -44.99
N ALA A 90 20.96 2.06 -43.91
CA ALA A 90 19.95 1.00 -43.95
C ALA A 90 18.57 1.44 -44.45
N CYS A 91 17.76 0.47 -44.91
CA CYS A 91 16.37 0.68 -45.33
C CYS A 91 15.45 0.83 -44.09
N ALA A 92 14.37 1.60 -44.19
CA ALA A 92 13.38 1.68 -43.12
C ALA A 92 12.61 0.34 -42.99
N GLY A 93 12.59 -0.26 -41.78
CA GLY A 93 11.66 -1.34 -41.41
C GLY A 93 12.18 -2.78 -41.27
N SER A 94 13.38 -3.04 -40.70
CA SER A 94 13.74 -4.40 -40.25
C SER A 94 13.02 -4.79 -38.94
N PRO A 95 12.66 -6.07 -38.72
CA PRO A 95 12.00 -6.49 -37.47
C PRO A 95 12.94 -6.34 -36.26
N VAL A 96 12.38 -5.82 -35.17
CA VAL A 96 12.99 -5.77 -33.83
C VAL A 96 12.49 -6.97 -33.01
N ASP A 97 13.37 -7.57 -32.20
CA ASP A 97 13.09 -8.74 -31.36
C ASP A 97 13.33 -8.38 -29.89
N ALA A 98 12.28 -8.41 -29.08
CA ALA A 98 12.37 -8.08 -27.65
C ALA A 98 12.67 -9.35 -26.85
N ALA A 99 13.77 -9.36 -26.09
CA ALA A 99 14.22 -10.50 -25.30
C ALA A 99 14.81 -10.05 -23.96
N TYR A 100 14.88 -10.93 -22.97
CA TYR A 100 15.48 -10.63 -21.65
C TYR A 100 15.91 -11.90 -20.91
N GLN A 101 16.83 -11.77 -19.96
CA GLN A 101 17.29 -12.81 -19.05
C GLN A 101 17.11 -12.36 -17.59
N TRP A 102 16.47 -13.18 -16.76
CA TRP A 102 16.22 -12.85 -15.36
C TRP A 102 17.48 -12.85 -14.47
N CYS A 103 17.51 -11.94 -13.50
CA CYS A 103 18.47 -11.92 -12.40
C CYS A 103 17.80 -12.19 -11.06
N ALA A 104 18.60 -12.33 -10.00
CA ALA A 104 18.10 -12.47 -8.63
C ALA A 104 17.23 -11.26 -8.24
N ALA A 105 16.01 -11.54 -7.81
CA ALA A 105 15.07 -10.57 -7.25
C ALA A 105 14.96 -10.78 -5.73
N ASN A 106 14.51 -9.75 -5.01
CA ASN A 106 14.08 -9.89 -3.61
C ASN A 106 12.67 -9.33 -3.45
N SER A 107 12.12 -9.42 -2.23
CA SER A 107 10.75 -9.02 -1.89
C SER A 107 10.43 -7.53 -2.07
N ASN A 108 11.30 -6.73 -2.70
CA ASN A 108 11.08 -5.31 -3.05
C ASN A 108 11.80 -4.90 -4.33
N THR A 109 12.48 -5.81 -5.03
CA THR A 109 13.37 -5.45 -6.13
C THR A 109 13.33 -6.49 -7.23
N VAL A 110 12.93 -6.06 -8.42
CA VAL A 110 12.98 -6.84 -9.66
C VAL A 110 14.29 -6.52 -10.38
N ILE A 111 15.04 -7.55 -10.81
CA ILE A 111 16.29 -7.38 -11.59
C ILE A 111 16.25 -8.29 -12.83
N PHE A 112 16.56 -7.75 -14.01
CA PHE A 112 16.70 -8.52 -15.26
C PHE A 112 17.73 -7.88 -16.21
N ILE A 113 18.23 -8.66 -17.16
CA ILE A 113 19.11 -8.26 -18.25
C ILE A 113 18.26 -8.14 -19.52
N ASP A 114 18.28 -6.98 -20.17
CA ASP A 114 17.69 -6.79 -21.50
C ASP A 114 18.49 -7.58 -22.55
N GLN A 115 17.84 -8.46 -23.31
CA GLN A 115 18.43 -9.21 -24.43
C GLN A 115 17.90 -8.80 -25.80
N SER A 116 17.13 -7.72 -25.87
CA SER A 116 16.44 -7.27 -27.08
C SER A 116 17.44 -6.90 -28.18
N SER A 117 17.08 -7.18 -29.43
CA SER A 117 17.95 -6.99 -30.60
C SER A 117 17.19 -6.42 -31.81
N GLY A 118 17.90 -5.71 -32.70
CA GLY A 118 17.37 -5.24 -33.99
C GLY A 118 17.31 -3.70 -34.18
N GLY A 119 17.22 -3.29 -35.45
CA GLY A 119 17.05 -1.90 -35.92
C GLY A 119 18.35 -1.14 -36.25
N VAL A 120 18.48 -0.60 -37.47
CA VAL A 120 19.51 0.41 -37.80
C VAL A 120 18.82 1.69 -38.27
N GLY A 121 18.94 2.73 -37.44
CA GLY A 121 18.14 3.96 -37.52
C GLY A 121 17.84 4.59 -36.15
N GLY A 122 18.26 3.94 -35.05
CA GLY A 122 18.10 4.48 -33.71
C GLY A 122 16.82 3.98 -33.04
N VAL A 123 16.80 2.69 -32.68
CA VAL A 123 16.11 2.33 -31.43
C VAL A 123 16.90 3.07 -30.34
N THR A 124 16.36 4.19 -29.87
CA THR A 124 17.04 5.06 -28.88
C THR A 124 16.81 4.61 -27.45
N GLY A 125 15.96 3.60 -27.25
CA GLY A 125 15.74 2.91 -25.99
C GLY A 125 14.52 1.99 -26.05
N TRP A 126 14.48 1.00 -25.17
CA TRP A 126 13.26 0.27 -24.83
C TRP A 126 12.62 0.93 -23.62
N THR A 127 11.30 0.90 -23.57
CA THR A 127 10.58 1.22 -22.34
C THR A 127 9.89 -0.03 -21.81
N TRP A 128 10.00 -0.21 -20.50
CA TRP A 128 9.47 -1.35 -19.78
C TRP A 128 8.36 -0.87 -18.84
N ASP A 129 7.14 -1.35 -19.07
CA ASP A 129 6.01 -1.21 -18.14
C ASP A 129 6.01 -2.44 -17.23
N PHE A 130 5.78 -2.25 -15.92
CA PHE A 130 5.77 -3.31 -14.90
C PHE A 130 4.34 -3.68 -14.44
N GLY A 131 3.31 -3.18 -15.11
CA GLY A 131 1.91 -3.47 -14.84
C GLY A 131 1.23 -2.51 -13.87
N ASP A 132 1.93 -1.46 -13.42
CA ASP A 132 1.42 -0.40 -12.54
C ASP A 132 0.99 0.88 -13.30
N GLY A 133 0.99 0.81 -14.64
CA GLY A 133 0.68 1.93 -15.52
C GLY A 133 1.79 2.98 -15.60
N LYS A 134 2.97 2.72 -15.03
CA LYS A 134 4.16 3.56 -15.14
C LYS A 134 5.16 2.91 -16.08
N ILE A 135 5.70 3.73 -16.99
CA ILE A 135 6.69 3.33 -17.98
C ILE A 135 8.08 3.70 -17.46
N CYS A 136 8.99 2.73 -17.30
CA CYS A 136 10.39 3.00 -16.96
C CYS A 136 11.21 3.21 -18.24
N PRO A 137 11.71 4.43 -18.54
CA PRO A 137 12.68 4.62 -19.60
C PRO A 137 14.03 4.00 -19.21
N ALA A 138 14.73 3.39 -20.17
CA ALA A 138 16.01 2.67 -19.99
C ALA A 138 17.07 3.43 -19.17
N THR A 139 17.00 4.77 -19.12
CA THR A 139 17.89 5.65 -18.36
C THR A 139 17.60 5.74 -16.85
N THR A 140 16.44 5.27 -16.38
CA THR A 140 16.00 5.39 -14.96
C THR A 140 15.91 4.06 -14.22
N CYS A 141 15.83 2.93 -14.93
CA CYS A 141 15.88 1.60 -14.32
C CYS A 141 17.32 1.14 -14.00
N ASN A 142 18.32 2.00 -14.09
CA ASN A 142 19.73 1.65 -13.87
C ASN A 142 20.30 2.50 -12.75
N ALA A 143 19.90 2.22 -11.51
CA ALA A 143 20.35 2.96 -10.32
C ALA A 143 21.84 2.75 -9.97
N ILE A 144 22.58 1.96 -10.77
CA ILE A 144 24.03 1.85 -10.68
C ILE A 144 24.58 1.97 -12.09
N GLY A 145 25.15 3.14 -12.41
CA GLY A 145 25.51 3.52 -13.78
C GLY A 145 26.25 2.44 -14.57
N TYR A 146 25.55 1.82 -15.51
CA TYR A 146 26.14 1.14 -16.66
C TYR A 146 25.95 2.06 -17.86
N ASN A 147 26.99 2.80 -18.23
CA ASN A 147 27.05 3.52 -19.50
C ASN A 147 28.19 2.90 -20.31
N GLY A 148 27.83 1.92 -21.14
CA GLY A 148 28.74 1.26 -22.06
C GLY A 148 27.92 0.59 -23.15
N THR A 149 28.48 0.54 -24.36
CA THR A 149 27.91 -0.04 -25.59
C THR A 149 27.70 -1.56 -25.55
N ASN A 150 27.36 -2.13 -24.40
CA ASN A 150 27.08 -3.56 -24.27
C ASN A 150 25.67 -3.83 -24.75
N GLN A 151 25.52 -4.83 -25.60
CA GLN A 151 24.27 -5.21 -26.25
C GLN A 151 23.12 -5.56 -25.27
N HIS A 152 23.35 -5.62 -23.95
CA HIS A 152 22.41 -6.18 -22.97
C HIS A 152 22.49 -5.50 -21.56
N PRO A 153 21.78 -4.38 -21.30
CA PRO A 153 21.80 -3.67 -20.00
C PRO A 153 21.01 -4.39 -18.88
N VAL A 154 21.44 -4.21 -17.62
CA VAL A 154 20.70 -4.70 -16.43
C VAL A 154 19.75 -3.62 -15.93
N HIS A 155 18.52 -4.00 -15.58
CA HIS A 155 17.48 -3.12 -15.06
C HIS A 155 17.09 -3.52 -13.63
N GLN A 156 16.84 -2.53 -12.76
CA GLN A 156 16.41 -2.68 -11.37
C GLN A 156 15.20 -1.77 -11.09
N TYR A 157 14.09 -2.34 -10.62
CA TYR A 157 12.90 -1.61 -10.17
C TYR A 157 12.62 -1.86 -8.69
N THR A 158 12.42 -0.79 -7.91
CA THR A 158 12.08 -0.85 -6.48
C THR A 158 10.73 -0.17 -6.25
N GLY A 159 9.68 -0.99 -6.22
CA GLY A 159 8.30 -0.53 -6.04
C GLY A 159 7.38 -1.72 -5.78
N GLY A 160 6.85 -1.82 -4.55
CA GLY A 160 5.72 -2.66 -4.15
C GLY A 160 5.83 -4.15 -4.45
N VAL A 161 6.47 -4.92 -3.57
CA VAL A 161 6.39 -6.40 -3.56
C VAL A 161 5.96 -6.82 -2.14
N PRO A 162 5.24 -7.96 -1.96
CA PRO A 162 4.65 -8.31 -0.69
C PRO A 162 5.70 -8.51 0.42
N PRO A 163 5.32 -8.33 1.70
CA PRO A 163 6.23 -8.56 2.80
C PRO A 163 6.73 -10.02 2.79
N ALA A 164 7.90 -10.26 3.38
CA ALA A 164 8.56 -11.58 3.48
C ALA A 164 7.75 -12.67 4.22
N ASP A 165 6.47 -12.41 4.51
CA ASP A 165 5.52 -13.19 5.31
C ASP A 165 4.39 -13.83 4.48
N TRP A 166 4.51 -13.91 3.15
CA TRP A 166 3.51 -14.58 2.31
C TRP A 166 3.58 -16.10 2.52
N TRP A 167 2.47 -16.70 2.97
CA TRP A 167 2.40 -18.10 3.41
C TRP A 167 2.87 -19.13 2.37
N SER A 168 2.54 -18.91 1.09
CA SER A 168 2.99 -19.80 0.01
C SER A 168 4.09 -19.13 -0.80
N ALA A 169 5.29 -19.71 -0.79
CA ALA A 169 6.29 -19.41 -1.81
C ALA A 169 5.74 -19.87 -3.18
N GLY A 170 5.55 -18.91 -4.10
CA GLY A 170 5.03 -19.14 -5.45
C GLY A 170 3.56 -18.76 -5.64
N ALA A 171 3.25 -18.28 -6.85
CA ALA A 171 2.07 -17.60 -7.41
C ALA A 171 0.66 -18.05 -7.08
N ALA A 172 0.55 -19.15 -6.36
CA ALA A 172 -0.68 -19.90 -6.35
C ALA A 172 -1.78 -19.10 -5.64
N TRP A 173 -1.44 -18.32 -4.62
CA TRP A 173 -2.39 -17.58 -3.78
C TRP A 173 -2.29 -16.09 -4.05
N GLN A 174 -3.16 -15.60 -4.93
CA GLN A 174 -3.08 -14.24 -5.48
C GLN A 174 -3.57 -13.14 -4.55
N TYR A 175 -4.37 -13.45 -3.53
CA TYR A 175 -4.95 -12.45 -2.65
C TYR A 175 -4.88 -12.90 -1.20
N ARG A 176 -4.68 -11.95 -0.28
CA ARG A 176 -4.91 -12.15 1.15
C ARG A 176 -5.55 -10.94 1.81
N ARG A 177 -6.21 -11.15 2.94
CA ARG A 177 -6.79 -10.10 3.78
C ARG A 177 -6.42 -10.32 5.23
N LYS A 178 -5.92 -9.27 5.89
CA LYS A 178 -5.60 -9.30 7.32
C LYS A 178 -6.88 -9.12 8.14
N ILE A 179 -7.08 -9.97 9.13
CA ILE A 179 -8.20 -9.93 10.07
C ILE A 179 -7.60 -9.72 11.46
N THR A 180 -7.80 -8.54 12.04
CA THR A 180 -7.18 -8.12 13.31
C THR A 180 -8.19 -8.18 14.45
N PHE A 181 -7.73 -8.58 15.64
CA PHE A 181 -8.56 -8.75 16.82
C PHE A 181 -8.25 -7.70 17.88
N ASP A 182 -9.29 -7.07 18.43
CA ASP A 182 -9.21 -6.20 19.60
C ASP A 182 -9.65 -6.93 20.87
N ASN A 183 -8.66 -7.34 21.66
CA ASN A 183 -8.83 -7.96 22.95
C ASN A 183 -8.32 -7.06 24.10
N THR A 184 -8.35 -5.74 23.90
CA THR A 184 -7.96 -4.75 24.92
C THR A 184 -8.81 -4.90 26.18
N GLY A 185 -8.16 -4.88 27.35
CA GLY A 185 -8.85 -5.00 28.64
C GLY A 185 -9.35 -6.40 29.01
N ARG A 186 -8.96 -7.46 28.27
CA ARG A 186 -9.34 -8.86 28.54
C ARG A 186 -8.11 -9.77 28.60
N ALA A 187 -8.20 -10.91 29.28
CA ALA A 187 -7.16 -11.93 29.29
C ALA A 187 -6.95 -12.58 27.91
N ALA A 188 -5.80 -13.24 27.74
CA ALA A 188 -5.52 -14.02 26.54
C ALA A 188 -6.51 -15.20 26.41
N LEU A 189 -6.86 -15.54 25.17
CA LEU A 189 -7.81 -16.61 24.86
C LEU A 189 -7.12 -17.66 23.98
N ASP A 190 -7.08 -18.90 24.43
CA ASP A 190 -6.46 -19.99 23.67
C ASP A 190 -7.51 -20.84 22.95
N ASN A 191 -7.19 -21.31 21.74
CA ASN A 191 -8.03 -22.19 20.91
C ASN A 191 -9.47 -21.66 20.77
N PHE A 192 -9.60 -20.38 20.40
CA PHE A 192 -10.88 -19.68 20.33
C PHE A 192 -11.45 -19.70 18.90
N PRO A 193 -12.72 -20.12 18.69
CA PRO A 193 -13.39 -20.01 17.39
C PRO A 193 -13.80 -18.56 17.09
N VAL A 194 -13.04 -17.88 16.24
CA VAL A 194 -13.33 -16.53 15.75
C VAL A 194 -14.30 -16.61 14.59
N LEU A 195 -15.22 -15.65 14.54
CA LEU A 195 -16.15 -15.50 13.44
C LEU A 195 -15.55 -14.60 12.36
N VAL A 196 -15.48 -15.11 11.14
CA VAL A 196 -15.09 -14.36 9.95
C VAL A 196 -16.28 -14.27 9.00
N LYS A 197 -16.76 -13.04 8.75
CA LYS A 197 -17.78 -12.75 7.74
C LYS A 197 -17.16 -12.10 6.50
N GLN A 198 -17.73 -12.40 5.33
CA GLN A 198 -17.58 -11.60 4.11
C GLN A 198 -18.99 -11.37 3.54
N THR A 199 -19.26 -10.15 3.08
CA THR A 199 -20.57 -9.73 2.55
C THR A 199 -20.40 -9.11 1.17
N ALA A 200 -21.49 -8.78 0.47
CA ALA A 200 -21.45 -8.10 -0.82
C ALA A 200 -20.66 -6.77 -0.83
N VAL A 201 -20.39 -6.18 0.35
CA VAL A 201 -19.52 -5.00 0.50
C VAL A 201 -18.06 -5.32 0.17
N ASP A 202 -17.63 -6.57 0.30
CA ASP A 202 -16.26 -7.04 0.07
C ASP A 202 -16.03 -7.39 -1.41
N ILE A 203 -16.28 -6.42 -2.30
CA ILE A 203 -16.35 -6.61 -3.76
C ILE A 203 -15.10 -7.31 -4.33
N ASP A 204 -13.91 -6.94 -3.85
CA ASP A 204 -12.65 -7.54 -4.31
C ASP A 204 -12.51 -9.01 -3.89
N PHE A 205 -12.98 -9.38 -2.69
CA PHE A 205 -12.96 -10.77 -2.26
C PHE A 205 -13.80 -11.64 -3.20
N TRP A 206 -15.02 -11.20 -3.50
CA TRP A 206 -15.94 -11.93 -4.38
C TRP A 206 -15.53 -11.95 -5.84
N ALA A 207 -14.73 -10.98 -6.29
CA ALA A 207 -14.20 -10.96 -7.65
C ALA A 207 -13.11 -12.02 -7.90
N HIS A 208 -12.42 -12.48 -6.86
CA HIS A 208 -11.24 -13.32 -6.99
C HIS A 208 -11.34 -14.70 -6.33
N VAL A 209 -12.15 -14.85 -5.27
CA VAL A 209 -12.38 -16.17 -4.65
C VAL A 209 -13.11 -17.11 -5.61
N LYS A 210 -12.80 -18.40 -5.57
CA LYS A 210 -13.52 -19.38 -6.39
C LYS A 210 -14.97 -19.47 -5.95
N SER A 211 -15.87 -19.64 -6.93
CA SER A 211 -17.30 -19.74 -6.68
C SER A 211 -17.73 -20.85 -5.72
N ASN A 212 -16.90 -21.89 -5.56
CA ASN A 212 -17.12 -22.99 -4.63
C ASN A 212 -16.34 -22.89 -3.31
N GLY A 213 -15.62 -21.79 -3.06
CA GLY A 213 -14.85 -21.54 -1.83
C GLY A 213 -13.67 -22.50 -1.60
N SER A 214 -13.28 -23.30 -2.60
CA SER A 214 -12.22 -24.31 -2.44
C SER A 214 -10.83 -23.68 -2.21
N ASP A 215 -10.65 -22.43 -2.62
CA ASP A 215 -9.46 -21.62 -2.40
C ASP A 215 -9.58 -20.73 -1.16
N LEU A 216 -10.13 -21.20 -0.05
CA LEU A 216 -10.05 -20.47 1.22
C LEU A 216 -8.95 -21.06 2.10
N ARG A 217 -8.06 -20.21 2.62
CA ARG A 217 -7.05 -20.60 3.63
C ARG A 217 -6.99 -19.54 4.71
N PHE A 218 -6.97 -19.98 5.96
CA PHE A 218 -6.77 -19.11 7.11
C PHE A 218 -5.40 -19.39 7.71
N ILE A 219 -4.53 -18.39 7.74
CA ILE A 219 -3.14 -18.51 8.19
C ILE A 219 -2.94 -17.68 9.45
N ASP A 220 -2.29 -18.27 10.44
CA ASP A 220 -1.96 -17.62 11.71
C ASP A 220 -1.02 -16.40 11.54
N ASN A 221 -0.89 -15.56 12.58
CA ASN A 221 -0.01 -14.38 12.55
C ASN A 221 1.47 -14.71 12.27
N ASN A 222 1.89 -15.96 12.52
CA ASN A 222 3.23 -16.46 12.26
C ASN A 222 3.51 -16.71 10.77
N GLY A 223 2.52 -16.51 9.91
CA GLY A 223 2.66 -16.60 8.45
C GLY A 223 2.89 -18.01 7.90
N SER A 224 2.84 -19.06 8.74
CA SER A 224 3.20 -20.43 8.35
C SER A 224 2.12 -21.48 8.67
N SER A 225 1.31 -21.24 9.71
CA SER A 225 0.36 -22.24 10.22
C SER A 225 -1.04 -22.05 9.64
N GLU A 226 -1.51 -23.01 8.84
CA GLU A 226 -2.90 -23.05 8.39
C GLU A 226 -3.84 -23.50 9.53
N LEU A 227 -4.90 -22.73 9.76
CA LEU A 227 -5.85 -22.87 10.84
C LEU A 227 -7.06 -23.71 10.42
N TYR A 228 -7.59 -24.47 11.37
CA TYR A 228 -8.86 -25.18 11.18
C TYR A 228 -10.02 -24.20 11.09
N PHE A 229 -10.93 -24.44 10.17
CA PHE A 229 -12.12 -23.63 9.99
C PHE A 229 -13.34 -24.46 9.60
N GLU A 230 -14.51 -23.86 9.78
CA GLU A 230 -15.81 -24.35 9.34
C GLU A 230 -16.46 -23.28 8.48
N LEU A 231 -17.13 -23.69 7.41
CA LEU A 231 -18.00 -22.82 6.63
C LEU A 231 -19.44 -23.12 7.03
N GLU A 232 -19.98 -22.27 7.91
CA GLU A 232 -21.40 -22.31 8.30
C GLU A 232 -22.29 -21.87 7.12
N LYS A 233 -21.82 -20.87 6.36
CA LYS A 233 -22.50 -20.37 5.18
C LYS A 233 -21.51 -20.03 4.07
N TRP A 234 -21.79 -20.53 2.87
CA TRP A 234 -21.11 -20.16 1.63
C TRP A 234 -22.17 -19.97 0.55
N ASP A 235 -22.50 -18.72 0.25
CA ASP A 235 -23.38 -18.35 -0.84
C ASP A 235 -22.67 -17.33 -1.75
N TYR A 236 -22.01 -17.85 -2.78
CA TYR A 236 -21.30 -17.02 -3.74
C TYR A 236 -22.25 -16.15 -4.58
N GLY A 237 -23.49 -16.60 -4.82
CA GLY A 237 -24.46 -15.87 -5.62
C GLY A 237 -24.98 -14.62 -4.92
N ASN A 238 -25.27 -14.74 -3.62
CA ASN A 238 -25.65 -13.61 -2.76
C ASN A 238 -24.46 -12.92 -2.09
N GLN A 239 -23.23 -13.36 -2.38
CA GLN A 239 -21.99 -12.82 -1.81
C GLN A 239 -22.01 -12.78 -0.29
N GLU A 240 -22.26 -13.94 0.32
CA GLU A 240 -22.32 -14.11 1.77
C GLU A 240 -21.48 -15.31 2.23
N MET A 241 -20.52 -15.05 3.12
CA MET A 241 -19.72 -16.06 3.79
C MET A 241 -19.80 -15.88 5.30
N ILE A 242 -19.98 -17.00 6.01
CA ILE A 242 -19.86 -17.10 7.46
C ILE A 242 -18.92 -18.27 7.75
N ALA A 243 -17.76 -17.97 8.32
CA ALA A 243 -16.76 -18.97 8.67
C ALA A 243 -16.38 -18.87 10.16
N TRP A 244 -16.22 -20.03 10.79
CA TRP A 244 -15.66 -20.15 12.14
C TRP A 244 -14.22 -20.62 12.05
N VAL A 245 -13.27 -19.83 12.53
CA VAL A 245 -11.83 -20.12 12.42
C VAL A 245 -11.25 -20.33 13.81
N LYS A 246 -10.62 -21.47 14.05
CA LYS A 246 -9.95 -21.75 15.32
C LYS A 246 -8.61 -21.02 15.37
N VAL A 247 -8.56 -19.93 16.14
CA VAL A 247 -7.34 -19.18 16.41
C VAL A 247 -6.66 -19.79 17.64
N GLN A 248 -5.37 -20.11 17.50
CA GLN A 248 -4.62 -20.84 18.53
C GLN A 248 -4.46 -20.01 19.81
N GLN A 249 -4.19 -18.72 19.66
CA GLN A 249 -4.14 -17.77 20.75
C GLN A 249 -4.57 -16.39 20.25
N ILE A 250 -5.39 -15.70 21.04
CA ILE A 250 -5.68 -14.28 20.91
C ILE A 250 -5.01 -13.60 22.10
N ALA A 251 -4.02 -12.75 21.82
CA ALA A 251 -3.25 -12.07 22.84
C ALA A 251 -4.15 -11.26 23.80
N GLY A 252 -3.86 -11.34 25.10
CA GLY A 252 -4.55 -10.56 26.12
C GLY A 252 -4.11 -9.10 26.10
N ASN A 253 -5.04 -8.19 26.41
CA ASN A 253 -4.79 -6.76 26.48
C ASN A 253 -4.04 -6.19 25.26
N SER A 254 -4.44 -6.65 24.07
CA SER A 254 -3.81 -6.31 22.79
C SER A 254 -4.87 -6.07 21.72
N ASN A 255 -4.57 -5.18 20.78
CA ASN A 255 -5.34 -4.93 19.56
C ASN A 255 -4.53 -5.20 18.29
N SER A 256 -3.40 -5.92 18.43
CA SER A 256 -2.43 -6.13 17.35
C SER A 256 -2.39 -7.57 16.85
N ASP A 257 -3.15 -8.48 17.43
CA ASP A 257 -3.16 -9.90 17.04
C ASP A 257 -4.06 -10.11 15.81
N TYR A 258 -3.73 -11.07 14.95
CA TYR A 258 -4.41 -11.22 13.65
C TYR A 258 -4.26 -12.60 13.02
N ILE A 259 -5.06 -12.84 11.99
CA ILE A 259 -4.87 -13.93 11.02
C ILE A 259 -4.94 -13.35 9.60
N TYR A 260 -4.55 -14.15 8.61
CA TYR A 260 -4.75 -13.86 7.19
C TYR A 260 -5.77 -14.81 6.58
N LEU A 261 -6.69 -14.26 5.79
CA LEU A 261 -7.53 -15.00 4.85
C LEU A 261 -6.89 -14.92 3.46
N TYR A 262 -6.42 -16.05 2.93
CA TYR A 262 -5.87 -16.19 1.57
C TYR A 262 -6.91 -16.76 0.60
N TYR A 263 -6.92 -16.25 -0.63
CA TYR A 263 -7.83 -16.62 -1.73
C TYR A 263 -7.25 -16.30 -3.12
N GLY A 264 -7.99 -16.62 -4.18
CA GLY A 264 -7.62 -16.38 -5.58
C GLY A 264 -6.69 -17.42 -6.18
N ASN A 265 -6.72 -18.64 -5.66
CA ASN A 265 -5.97 -19.76 -6.23
C ASN A 265 -6.89 -20.61 -7.10
N ALA A 266 -6.93 -20.33 -8.40
CA ALA A 266 -7.78 -21.07 -9.34
C ALA A 266 -7.54 -22.60 -9.31
N ALA A 267 -6.30 -23.03 -9.06
CA ALA A 267 -5.90 -24.44 -9.01
C ALA A 267 -6.14 -25.10 -7.64
N ALA A 268 -6.52 -24.35 -6.60
CA ALA A 268 -6.68 -24.91 -5.26
C ALA A 268 -7.82 -25.93 -5.19
N SER A 269 -7.53 -27.04 -4.51
CA SER A 269 -8.52 -27.96 -3.97
C SER A 269 -9.01 -27.48 -2.60
N VAL A 270 -10.14 -28.02 -2.14
CA VAL A 270 -10.69 -27.75 -0.80
C VAL A 270 -9.62 -28.02 0.27
N SER A 271 -9.48 -27.12 1.24
CA SER A 271 -8.53 -27.28 2.33
C SER A 271 -8.83 -28.51 3.18
N SER A 272 -7.79 -29.25 3.58
CA SER A 272 -7.87 -30.30 4.61
C SER A 272 -8.19 -29.75 6.02
N LYS A 273 -8.10 -28.43 6.21
CA LYS A 273 -8.41 -27.71 7.44
C LYS A 273 -9.86 -27.24 7.51
N LEU A 274 -10.64 -27.38 6.44
CA LEU A 274 -12.10 -27.26 6.49
C LEU A 274 -12.66 -28.46 7.29
N SER A 275 -12.79 -28.30 8.60
CA SER A 275 -13.14 -29.37 9.54
C SER A 275 -13.82 -28.82 10.80
N PRO A 276 -15.16 -28.81 10.84
CA PRO A 276 -15.96 -28.38 12.00
C PRO A 276 -15.52 -29.03 13.32
N ALA A 277 -15.34 -30.35 13.31
CA ALA A 277 -14.90 -31.12 14.47
C ALA A 277 -13.57 -30.64 15.07
N ASN A 278 -12.65 -30.11 14.25
CA ASN A 278 -11.36 -29.59 14.73
C ASN A 278 -11.42 -28.13 15.17
N VAL A 279 -12.42 -27.37 14.71
CA VAL A 279 -12.70 -26.00 15.19
C VAL A 279 -13.17 -26.04 16.64
N TRP A 280 -14.18 -26.87 16.92
CA TRP A 280 -14.88 -26.92 18.21
C TRP A 280 -14.22 -27.87 19.22
N THR A 281 -12.91 -27.74 19.41
CA THR A 281 -12.11 -28.66 20.26
C THR A 281 -11.83 -28.15 21.66
N ASN A 282 -12.03 -26.85 21.93
CA ASN A 282 -11.85 -26.26 23.26
C ASN A 282 -13.04 -26.61 24.17
N ASN A 283 -13.20 -27.89 24.52
CA ASN A 283 -14.26 -28.40 25.40
C ASN A 283 -15.71 -28.13 24.95
N TYR A 284 -15.95 -27.71 23.70
CA TYR A 284 -17.30 -27.69 23.14
C TYR A 284 -17.87 -29.10 23.11
N ARG A 285 -19.15 -29.21 23.45
CA ARG A 285 -19.93 -30.45 23.50
C ARG A 285 -21.11 -30.42 22.54
N LEU A 286 -21.58 -29.23 22.20
CA LEU A 286 -22.67 -29.02 21.25
C LEU A 286 -22.47 -27.67 20.58
N VAL A 287 -22.61 -27.64 19.27
CA VAL A 287 -22.72 -26.42 18.47
C VAL A 287 -23.78 -26.63 17.41
N TRP A 288 -24.92 -25.96 17.58
CA TRP A 288 -25.97 -25.90 16.59
C TRP A 288 -26.03 -24.51 15.99
N HIS A 289 -25.64 -24.40 14.72
CA HIS A 289 -25.79 -23.20 13.91
C HIS A 289 -27.24 -22.96 13.46
N LEU A 290 -28.09 -23.99 13.49
CA LEU A 290 -29.53 -23.90 13.18
C LEU A 290 -29.83 -23.45 11.74
N ASN A 291 -28.93 -23.77 10.80
CA ASN A 291 -29.04 -23.45 9.38
C ASN A 291 -29.76 -24.53 8.53
N ASP A 292 -30.09 -25.68 9.14
CA ASP A 292 -30.85 -26.76 8.51
C ASP A 292 -32.22 -26.27 8.01
N ASN A 293 -32.68 -26.83 6.88
CA ASN A 293 -33.97 -26.49 6.27
C ASN A 293 -35.09 -27.50 6.58
N SER A 294 -34.72 -28.65 7.16
CA SER A 294 -35.61 -29.74 7.54
C SER A 294 -34.83 -30.79 8.35
N GLY A 295 -35.53 -31.71 9.01
CA GLY A 295 -34.90 -32.81 9.74
C GLY A 295 -34.33 -32.37 11.09
N HIS A 296 -33.25 -33.01 11.52
CA HIS A 296 -32.60 -32.68 12.79
C HIS A 296 -31.53 -31.61 12.58
N PHE A 297 -31.39 -30.70 13.55
CA PHE A 297 -30.32 -29.72 13.57
C PHE A 297 -28.99 -30.41 13.87
N GLN A 298 -28.01 -30.20 12.99
CA GLN A 298 -26.73 -30.90 13.03
C GLN A 298 -25.78 -30.27 14.05
N ASP A 299 -25.03 -31.11 14.76
CA ASP A 299 -23.97 -30.70 15.68
C ASP A 299 -22.61 -30.62 14.97
N SER A 300 -22.01 -29.44 14.99
CA SER A 300 -20.69 -29.18 14.38
C SER A 300 -19.52 -29.75 15.17
N THR A 301 -19.73 -30.28 16.38
CA THR A 301 -18.68 -30.94 17.16
C THR A 301 -18.45 -32.39 16.75
N SER A 302 -17.31 -32.97 17.16
CA SER A 302 -17.03 -34.39 16.93
C SER A 302 -17.96 -35.35 17.68
N LEU A 303 -18.83 -34.85 18.56
CA LEU A 303 -19.76 -35.68 19.33
C LEU A 303 -21.03 -36.02 18.54
N ASN A 304 -21.32 -35.29 17.45
CA ASN A 304 -22.49 -35.50 16.59
C ASN A 304 -23.79 -35.59 17.41
N LEU A 305 -23.96 -34.66 18.36
CA LEU A 305 -25.15 -34.58 19.20
C LEU A 305 -26.28 -33.82 18.49
N ASP A 306 -26.63 -34.25 17.29
CA ASP A 306 -27.73 -33.68 16.49
C ASP A 306 -29.04 -33.66 17.28
N SER A 307 -29.95 -32.73 16.98
CA SER A 307 -31.25 -32.73 17.66
C SER A 307 -32.04 -34.01 17.36
N THR A 308 -33.03 -34.31 18.20
CA THR A 308 -33.77 -35.59 18.16
C THR A 308 -35.28 -35.40 18.09
N ALA A 309 -35.78 -34.22 18.47
CA ALA A 309 -37.16 -33.84 18.21
C ALA A 309 -37.28 -32.32 18.19
N GLU A 310 -38.12 -31.86 17.26
CA GLU A 310 -38.34 -30.46 16.97
C GLU A 310 -39.84 -30.23 16.77
N THR A 311 -40.45 -29.47 17.66
CA THR A 311 -41.91 -29.25 17.65
C THR A 311 -42.23 -27.76 17.65
N GLY A 312 -43.17 -27.34 16.80
CA GLY A 312 -43.60 -25.95 16.72
C GLY A 312 -42.50 -25.00 16.22
N ILE A 313 -41.56 -25.51 15.42
CA ILE A 313 -40.44 -24.74 14.87
C ILE A 313 -40.68 -24.37 13.40
N ALA A 314 -40.13 -23.22 13.00
CA ALA A 314 -39.92 -22.87 11.61
C ALA A 314 -38.41 -22.74 11.36
N TYR A 315 -37.91 -23.58 10.45
CA TYR A 315 -36.53 -23.62 10.00
C TYR A 315 -36.17 -22.35 9.23
N GLN A 316 -34.87 -22.04 9.16
CA GLN A 316 -34.32 -20.94 8.37
C GLN A 316 -34.99 -19.58 8.61
N ALA A 317 -35.40 -19.32 9.85
CA ALA A 317 -35.78 -17.97 10.26
C ALA A 317 -34.53 -17.07 10.23
N ALA A 318 -34.70 -15.76 10.07
CA ALA A 318 -33.56 -14.84 10.18
C ALA A 318 -32.96 -14.89 11.59
N GLY A 319 -31.72 -15.36 11.70
CA GLY A 319 -30.94 -15.42 12.93
C GLY A 319 -30.23 -14.10 13.22
N GLN A 320 -29.40 -14.09 14.26
CA GLN A 320 -28.48 -13.00 14.55
C GLN A 320 -27.23 -13.07 13.66
N LEU A 321 -26.73 -14.28 13.38
CA LEU A 321 -25.51 -14.48 12.62
C LEU A 321 -25.77 -14.89 11.16
N GLY A 322 -26.74 -15.78 10.97
CA GLY A 322 -27.18 -16.31 9.69
C GLY A 322 -28.65 -16.74 9.75
N TYR A 323 -28.90 -18.03 9.57
CA TYR A 323 -30.22 -18.61 9.86
C TYR A 323 -30.32 -19.01 11.31
N GLY A 324 -31.49 -18.84 11.90
CA GLY A 324 -31.87 -19.40 13.18
C GLY A 324 -33.18 -20.16 13.05
N VAL A 325 -33.80 -20.43 14.19
CA VAL A 325 -35.08 -21.15 14.26
C VAL A 325 -36.12 -20.33 15.02
N ALA A 326 -37.29 -20.16 14.41
CA ALA A 326 -38.42 -19.53 15.09
C ALA A 326 -39.22 -20.61 15.82
N ILE A 327 -39.36 -20.45 17.14
CA ILE A 327 -40.12 -21.33 18.02
C ILE A 327 -41.46 -20.67 18.32
N THR A 328 -42.55 -21.36 18.01
CA THR A 328 -43.90 -20.93 18.38
C THR A 328 -44.06 -21.01 19.88
N ALA A 329 -44.66 -19.99 20.51
CA ALA A 329 -44.91 -20.00 21.95
C ALA A 329 -45.75 -21.22 22.37
N GLY A 330 -45.23 -22.06 23.27
CA GLY A 330 -45.95 -23.22 23.79
C GLY A 330 -45.07 -24.14 24.64
N GLN A 331 -45.68 -24.87 25.58
CA GLN A 331 -44.96 -25.77 26.50
C GLN A 331 -44.36 -27.00 25.80
N ASN A 332 -44.95 -27.41 24.67
CA ASN A 332 -44.54 -28.56 23.89
C ASN A 332 -43.74 -28.18 22.64
N ASN A 333 -43.34 -26.91 22.50
CA ASN A 333 -42.58 -26.43 21.35
C ASN A 333 -41.13 -26.22 21.76
N TYR A 334 -40.23 -27.00 21.19
CA TYR A 334 -38.82 -27.04 21.57
C TYR A 334 -37.98 -27.79 20.53
N ILE A 335 -36.67 -27.64 20.67
CA ILE A 335 -35.63 -28.48 20.07
C ILE A 335 -34.98 -29.27 21.21
N THR A 336 -34.77 -30.58 21.05
CA THR A 336 -34.26 -31.43 22.14
C THR A 336 -33.17 -32.40 21.70
N ARG A 337 -32.25 -32.72 22.62
CA ARG A 337 -31.30 -33.85 22.54
C ARG A 337 -31.46 -34.73 23.78
N MET A 338 -31.53 -36.05 23.56
CA MET A 338 -31.73 -37.03 24.65
C MET A 338 -30.45 -37.39 25.42
N ASP A 339 -29.26 -37.06 24.93
CA ASP A 339 -27.97 -37.37 25.59
C ASP A 339 -27.53 -36.28 26.58
N SER A 340 -28.44 -35.89 27.48
CA SER A 340 -28.23 -34.80 28.45
C SER A 340 -27.03 -35.02 29.39
N GLY A 341 -26.58 -36.26 29.60
CA GLY A 341 -25.41 -36.59 30.42
C GLY A 341 -24.10 -35.98 29.90
N LEU A 342 -23.92 -35.90 28.57
CA LEU A 342 -22.74 -35.27 27.96
C LEU A 342 -22.81 -33.74 27.99
N LEU A 343 -24.03 -33.19 28.01
CA LEU A 343 -24.32 -31.76 28.00
C LEU A 343 -24.36 -31.12 29.40
N ARG A 344 -24.39 -31.95 30.46
CA ARG A 344 -24.51 -31.54 31.87
C ARG A 344 -23.30 -31.92 32.73
N ASN A 345 -22.11 -32.02 32.13
CA ASN A 345 -20.88 -32.22 32.89
C ASN A 345 -20.54 -30.95 33.68
N ASP A 346 -20.67 -31.00 35.01
CA ASP A 346 -20.34 -29.87 35.88
C ASP A 346 -18.83 -29.73 36.07
N PRO A 347 -18.26 -28.50 36.04
CA PRO A 347 -18.89 -27.24 35.62
C PRO A 347 -19.19 -27.18 34.11
N TYR A 348 -20.17 -26.39 33.69
CA TYR A 348 -20.54 -26.20 32.27
C TYR A 348 -20.84 -24.75 31.92
N THR A 349 -20.82 -24.44 30.62
CA THR A 349 -21.25 -23.17 30.05
C THR A 349 -22.21 -23.39 28.89
N TRP A 350 -23.32 -22.68 28.91
CA TRP A 350 -24.33 -22.71 27.85
C TRP A 350 -24.49 -21.32 27.27
N GLU A 351 -24.55 -21.23 25.95
CA GLU A 351 -24.59 -19.98 25.21
C GLU A 351 -25.67 -20.06 24.14
N LEU A 352 -26.43 -18.98 23.94
CA LEU A 352 -27.30 -18.83 22.77
C LEU A 352 -27.63 -17.36 22.50
N TRP A 353 -28.03 -17.09 21.27
CA TRP A 353 -28.77 -15.88 20.91
C TRP A 353 -30.27 -16.16 20.91
N TYR A 354 -31.06 -15.18 21.35
CA TYR A 354 -32.52 -15.26 21.32
C TYR A 354 -33.18 -13.90 21.13
N LYS A 355 -34.34 -13.93 20.46
CA LYS A 355 -35.22 -12.80 20.20
C LYS A 355 -36.64 -13.15 20.64
N PRO A 356 -37.07 -12.79 21.87
CA PRO A 356 -38.37 -13.18 22.39
C PRO A 356 -39.51 -12.43 21.68
N THR A 357 -40.67 -13.06 21.54
CA THR A 357 -41.91 -12.42 21.05
C THR A 357 -43.04 -12.45 22.09
N ASN A 358 -42.85 -13.20 23.18
CA ASN A 358 -43.86 -13.45 24.20
C ASN A 358 -43.36 -13.19 25.64
N ILE A 359 -42.48 -12.20 25.82
CA ILE A 359 -41.93 -11.87 27.14
C ILE A 359 -43.03 -11.33 28.07
N SER A 360 -42.98 -11.74 29.34
CA SER A 360 -43.94 -11.33 30.38
C SER A 360 -43.34 -11.48 31.77
N ALA A 361 -44.06 -11.09 32.82
CA ALA A 361 -43.66 -11.37 34.20
C ALA A 361 -43.59 -12.88 34.53
N THR A 362 -44.34 -13.70 33.78
CA THR A 362 -44.28 -15.16 33.89
C THR A 362 -43.05 -15.69 33.17
N ALA A 363 -42.25 -16.49 33.88
CA ALA A 363 -41.04 -17.10 33.35
C ALA A 363 -41.34 -17.93 32.09
N LYS A 364 -40.60 -17.68 31.01
CA LYS A 364 -40.63 -18.48 29.79
C LYS A 364 -39.36 -19.28 29.71
N GLN A 365 -39.50 -20.61 29.76
CA GLN A 365 -38.37 -21.49 29.62
C GLN A 365 -37.76 -21.30 28.24
N ILE A 366 -36.49 -20.95 28.24
CA ILE A 366 -35.69 -20.88 27.02
C ILE A 366 -34.76 -22.09 26.91
N TRP A 367 -34.40 -22.69 28.05
CA TRP A 367 -33.43 -23.75 28.10
C TRP A 367 -33.61 -24.66 29.34
N GLY A 368 -33.27 -25.94 29.20
CA GLY A 368 -33.14 -26.89 30.31
C GLY A 368 -34.33 -27.84 30.43
N GLU A 369 -34.47 -28.56 31.53
CA GLU A 369 -35.57 -29.53 31.77
C GLU A 369 -35.86 -29.70 33.27
N SER A 370 -35.15 -30.62 33.94
CA SER A 370 -35.15 -30.80 35.41
C SER A 370 -34.63 -29.57 36.16
N VAL A 371 -33.79 -28.81 35.47
CA VAL A 371 -33.37 -27.46 35.82
C VAL A 371 -33.66 -26.57 34.62
N ARG A 372 -34.40 -25.48 34.83
CA ARG A 372 -34.86 -24.58 33.79
C ARG A 372 -34.19 -23.24 33.94
N TYR A 373 -33.64 -22.77 32.84
CA TYR A 373 -33.23 -21.39 32.66
C TYR A 373 -34.32 -20.71 31.84
N SER A 374 -34.89 -19.67 32.43
CA SER A 374 -36.07 -18.99 31.90
C SER A 374 -35.84 -17.50 31.87
N ILE A 375 -36.48 -16.84 30.92
CA ILE A 375 -36.49 -15.38 30.79
C ILE A 375 -37.83 -14.82 31.29
N LYS A 376 -37.77 -13.63 31.88
CA LYS A 376 -38.89 -12.79 32.30
C LYS A 376 -38.70 -11.39 31.73
N ASN A 377 -39.76 -10.60 31.71
CA ASN A 377 -39.69 -9.20 31.32
C ASN A 377 -38.68 -8.41 32.16
N ASN A 378 -38.47 -8.75 33.43
CA ASN A 378 -37.54 -8.07 34.34
C ASN A 378 -36.33 -8.91 34.75
N GLY A 379 -35.96 -9.93 33.97
CA GLY A 379 -34.70 -10.65 34.12
C GLY A 379 -34.76 -12.14 33.86
N PHE A 380 -34.08 -12.93 34.69
CA PHE A 380 -33.94 -14.37 34.52
C PHE A 380 -34.46 -15.15 35.73
N THR A 381 -34.82 -16.40 35.49
CA THR A 381 -35.17 -17.35 36.55
C THR A 381 -34.48 -18.67 36.31
N TYR A 382 -33.81 -19.15 37.34
CA TYR A 382 -33.25 -20.49 37.43
C TYR A 382 -34.15 -21.32 38.37
N PHE A 383 -34.69 -22.43 37.87
CA PHE A 383 -35.73 -23.19 38.58
C PHE A 383 -35.40 -24.69 38.55
N SER A 384 -35.48 -25.40 39.69
CA SER A 384 -35.52 -26.88 39.68
C SER A 384 -36.96 -27.37 39.86
N THR A 385 -37.29 -28.42 39.12
CA THR A 385 -38.60 -29.10 39.14
C THR A 385 -38.64 -30.28 40.14
N ASN A 386 -37.78 -30.30 41.17
CA ASN A 386 -37.79 -31.34 42.20
C ASN A 386 -39.09 -31.35 43.03
N THR A 387 -39.25 -32.34 43.90
CA THR A 387 -40.40 -32.46 44.82
C THR A 387 -40.54 -31.31 45.83
N SER A 388 -39.53 -30.43 45.92
CA SER A 388 -39.53 -29.19 46.71
C SER A 388 -38.99 -28.02 45.85
N PRO A 389 -39.81 -27.50 44.91
CA PRO A 389 -39.36 -26.58 43.87
C PRO A 389 -38.64 -25.36 44.47
N GLN A 390 -37.45 -25.07 43.96
CA GLN A 390 -36.72 -23.86 44.29
C GLN A 390 -36.49 -23.01 43.05
N SER A 391 -36.63 -21.70 43.21
CA SER A 391 -36.41 -20.72 42.15
C SER A 391 -35.43 -19.64 42.61
N LEU A 392 -34.42 -19.38 41.81
CA LEU A 392 -33.56 -18.20 41.93
C LEU A 392 -33.97 -17.20 40.86
N ASN A 393 -34.29 -15.98 41.29
CA ASN A 393 -34.69 -14.90 40.41
C ASN A 393 -33.55 -13.89 40.33
N TYR A 394 -33.18 -13.53 39.12
CA TYR A 394 -32.22 -12.48 38.83
C TYR A 394 -33.02 -11.32 38.25
N THR A 395 -33.20 -10.28 39.03
CA THR A 395 -33.91 -9.07 38.58
C THR A 395 -32.90 -8.03 38.12
N GLY A 396 -33.20 -7.39 37.01
CA GLY A 396 -32.35 -6.36 36.43
C GLY A 396 -33.01 -5.73 35.22
N ALA A 397 -32.20 -5.24 34.28
CA ALA A 397 -32.69 -4.58 33.08
C ALA A 397 -33.62 -5.50 32.27
N SER A 398 -34.71 -4.92 31.78
CA SER A 398 -35.82 -5.64 31.17
C SER A 398 -35.47 -6.29 29.83
N HIS A 399 -36.11 -7.41 29.53
CA HIS A 399 -36.16 -8.00 28.19
C HIS A 399 -37.31 -7.40 27.41
N VAL A 400 -37.04 -7.02 26.16
CA VAL A 400 -37.99 -6.43 25.23
C VAL A 400 -38.28 -7.43 24.11
N ASN A 401 -39.56 -7.52 23.72
CA ASN A 401 -39.92 -8.33 22.57
C ASN A 401 -39.22 -7.83 21.30
N ASN A 402 -38.93 -8.74 20.39
CA ASN A 402 -38.30 -8.47 19.09
C ASN A 402 -36.89 -7.88 19.17
N THR A 403 -36.22 -7.99 20.33
CA THR A 403 -34.82 -7.58 20.51
C THR A 403 -33.92 -8.80 20.67
N TRP A 404 -32.80 -8.85 19.95
CA TRP A 404 -31.81 -9.91 20.11
C TRP A 404 -30.99 -9.73 21.39
N TYR A 405 -30.83 -10.84 22.11
CA TYR A 405 -29.98 -10.94 23.28
C TYR A 405 -29.07 -12.13 23.14
N TYR A 406 -27.80 -11.94 23.50
CA TYR A 406 -26.87 -13.04 23.75
C TYR A 406 -26.89 -13.35 25.24
N THR A 407 -26.98 -14.63 25.60
CA THR A 407 -26.87 -15.05 27.01
C THR A 407 -25.86 -16.16 27.17
N ALA A 408 -25.12 -16.12 28.28
CA ALA A 408 -24.31 -17.23 28.72
C ALA A 408 -24.68 -17.62 30.16
N PHE A 409 -25.09 -18.87 30.36
CA PHE A 409 -25.35 -19.47 31.66
C PHE A 409 -24.14 -20.31 32.04
N ILE A 410 -23.49 -19.98 33.15
CA ILE A 410 -22.28 -20.64 33.61
C ILE A 410 -22.54 -21.27 34.96
N LYS A 411 -22.36 -22.58 35.05
CA LYS A 411 -22.25 -23.27 36.34
C LYS A 411 -20.77 -23.43 36.66
N THR A 412 -20.34 -22.80 37.75
CA THR A 412 -18.91 -22.61 38.08
C THR A 412 -18.32 -23.69 39.00
N ASP A 413 -19.14 -24.45 39.72
CA ASP A 413 -18.69 -25.60 40.52
C ASP A 413 -19.73 -26.71 40.62
N SER A 414 -19.25 -27.94 40.77
CA SER A 414 -20.07 -29.17 40.88
C SER A 414 -20.64 -29.38 42.28
N GLY A 415 -19.99 -28.83 43.32
CA GLY A 415 -20.39 -29.02 44.72
C GLY A 415 -21.24 -27.89 45.31
N ASN A 416 -21.14 -26.67 44.76
CA ASN A 416 -21.79 -25.50 45.33
C ASN A 416 -22.73 -24.75 44.37
N ASN A 417 -23.25 -25.38 43.30
CA ASN A 417 -24.22 -24.82 42.33
C ASN A 417 -24.08 -23.30 42.10
N ARG A 418 -22.84 -22.79 42.01
CA ARG A 418 -22.61 -21.37 41.79
C ARG A 418 -22.89 -21.07 40.32
N ALA A 419 -23.93 -20.31 40.05
CA ALA A 419 -24.34 -19.95 38.71
C ALA A 419 -24.06 -18.46 38.43
N LYS A 420 -23.61 -18.18 37.21
CA LYS A 420 -23.50 -16.83 36.66
C LYS A 420 -24.33 -16.73 35.39
N ILE A 421 -24.98 -15.60 35.20
CA ILE A 421 -25.72 -15.27 33.99
C ILE A 421 -25.06 -14.04 33.40
N TYR A 422 -24.66 -14.14 32.14
CA TYR A 422 -24.19 -13.01 31.35
C TYR A 422 -25.23 -12.70 30.30
N ARG A 423 -25.42 -11.41 30.01
CA ARG A 423 -26.24 -10.94 28.90
C ARG A 423 -25.44 -9.93 28.10
N ASN A 424 -25.38 -10.12 26.79
CA ASN A 424 -24.65 -9.25 25.87
C ASN A 424 -23.18 -9.05 26.30
N GLY A 425 -22.52 -10.15 26.69
CA GLY A 425 -21.09 -10.14 27.06
C GLY A 425 -20.79 -9.66 28.49
N ILE A 426 -21.76 -9.08 29.21
CA ILE A 426 -21.55 -8.54 30.57
C ILE A 426 -22.28 -9.37 31.63
N LEU A 427 -21.75 -9.38 32.86
CA LEU A 427 -22.38 -10.10 33.97
C LEU A 427 -23.74 -9.47 34.30
N TYR A 428 -24.80 -10.27 34.18
CA TYR A 428 -26.16 -9.87 34.56
C TYR A 428 -26.43 -10.17 36.05
N GLY A 429 -25.94 -11.31 36.54
CA GLY A 429 -26.06 -11.66 37.94
C GLY A 429 -25.36 -12.97 38.29
N GLU A 430 -25.02 -13.12 39.57
CA GLU A 430 -24.37 -14.30 40.11
C GLU A 430 -25.00 -14.69 41.45
N GLN A 431 -24.88 -15.98 41.83
CA GLN A 431 -25.38 -16.49 43.11
C GLN A 431 -24.30 -17.25 43.87
N GLY A 432 -24.27 -17.01 45.19
CA GLY A 432 -23.34 -17.61 46.14
C GLY A 432 -23.99 -18.73 46.97
N GLY A 433 -23.71 -19.99 46.62
CA GLY A 433 -23.36 -21.03 47.60
C GLY A 433 -24.39 -21.63 48.59
N SER A 434 -25.54 -21.06 48.92
CA SER A 434 -26.41 -21.62 49.99
C SER A 434 -27.88 -21.85 49.66
N ASP A 435 -28.51 -21.05 48.80
CA ASP A 435 -29.93 -21.23 48.41
C ASP A 435 -30.01 -21.93 47.05
N LYS A 436 -30.27 -23.24 47.03
CA LYS A 436 -30.09 -24.06 45.83
C LYS A 436 -31.23 -25.01 45.49
N PRO A 437 -31.78 -24.88 44.27
CA PRO A 437 -32.49 -25.97 43.62
C PRO A 437 -31.54 -27.18 43.43
N SER A 438 -31.82 -28.29 44.11
CA SER A 438 -31.06 -29.55 43.98
C SER A 438 -31.38 -30.22 42.64
N GLU A 439 -30.37 -30.55 41.84
CA GLU A 439 -30.60 -31.31 40.60
C GLU A 439 -31.09 -32.73 40.92
N VAL A 440 -32.25 -33.11 40.38
CA VAL A 440 -32.74 -34.49 40.49
C VAL A 440 -32.20 -35.27 39.29
N SER A 441 -31.53 -36.38 39.56
CA SER A 441 -31.23 -37.40 38.55
C SER A 441 -32.49 -38.24 38.33
N ALA A 442 -33.27 -38.00 37.27
CA ALA A 442 -34.27 -39.02 36.88
C ALA A 442 -34.82 -38.95 35.45
N TRP A 443 -34.86 -37.81 34.77
CA TRP A 443 -35.49 -37.73 33.44
C TRP A 443 -34.60 -36.97 32.46
N THR A 444 -34.47 -37.54 31.26
CA THR A 444 -33.18 -37.62 30.54
C THR A 444 -33.04 -36.69 29.35
N TRP A 445 -33.87 -35.66 29.17
CA TRP A 445 -33.86 -34.90 27.91
C TRP A 445 -33.55 -33.42 28.11
N TRP A 446 -32.68 -32.89 27.27
CA TRP A 446 -32.22 -31.51 27.29
C TRP A 446 -32.85 -30.73 26.13
N ARG A 447 -33.41 -29.54 26.38
CA ARG A 447 -34.15 -28.78 25.36
C ARG A 447 -33.90 -27.28 25.34
N VAL A 448 -34.08 -26.69 24.16
CA VAL A 448 -34.23 -25.25 23.89
C VAL A 448 -35.69 -24.96 23.57
N GLY A 449 -36.31 -24.03 24.30
CA GLY A 449 -37.75 -23.75 24.25
C GLY A 449 -38.53 -24.35 25.43
N GLY A 450 -39.79 -24.71 25.21
CA GLY A 450 -40.69 -25.21 26.27
C GLY A 450 -41.45 -24.10 27.01
N GLY A 451 -41.80 -23.02 26.30
CA GLY A 451 -42.57 -21.89 26.81
C GLY A 451 -42.16 -20.56 26.18
N PHE A 452 -40.89 -20.44 25.79
CA PHE A 452 -40.39 -19.38 24.93
C PHE A 452 -41.10 -19.38 23.58
N GLY A 453 -41.41 -18.18 23.09
CA GLY A 453 -41.79 -17.93 21.71
C GLY A 453 -40.89 -16.83 21.15
N GLY A 454 -40.42 -17.00 19.92
CA GLY A 454 -39.46 -16.11 19.29
C GLY A 454 -38.42 -16.86 18.49
N THR A 455 -37.31 -16.21 18.15
CA THR A 455 -36.23 -16.82 17.37
C THR A 455 -35.05 -17.14 18.28
N VAL A 456 -34.36 -18.26 18.05
CA VAL A 456 -33.06 -18.59 18.66
C VAL A 456 -32.03 -18.86 17.58
N ASP A 457 -30.77 -18.60 17.90
CA ASP A 457 -29.62 -18.75 17.02
C ASP A 457 -28.36 -19.13 17.82
N GLU A 458 -27.39 -19.79 17.20
CA GLU A 458 -26.06 -20.10 17.73
C GLU A 458 -26.07 -20.76 19.11
N VAL A 459 -26.67 -21.95 19.20
CA VAL A 459 -26.81 -22.71 20.45
C VAL A 459 -25.52 -23.48 20.73
N ARG A 460 -24.90 -23.25 21.89
CA ARG A 460 -23.64 -23.90 22.26
C ARG A 460 -23.60 -24.40 23.69
N VAL A 461 -22.90 -25.52 23.89
CA VAL A 461 -22.57 -26.10 25.19
C VAL A 461 -21.08 -26.37 25.26
N SER A 462 -20.44 -25.91 26.33
CA SER A 462 -19.05 -26.24 26.68
C SER A 462 -19.00 -26.98 28.01
N ALA A 463 -18.15 -27.99 28.09
CA ALA A 463 -17.69 -28.51 29.37
C ALA A 463 -16.70 -27.50 29.98
N GLY A 464 -16.85 -27.19 31.26
CA GLY A 464 -16.09 -26.16 31.95
C GLY A 464 -16.86 -24.84 32.10
N ALA A 465 -16.45 -24.06 33.11
CA ALA A 465 -16.91 -22.70 33.30
C ALA A 465 -16.05 -21.73 32.47
N ARG A 466 -16.64 -21.08 31.46
CA ARG A 466 -15.96 -20.03 30.68
C ARG A 466 -15.70 -18.80 31.56
N SER A 467 -14.60 -18.11 31.28
CA SER A 467 -14.27 -16.85 31.97
C SER A 467 -15.16 -15.70 31.49
N ALA A 468 -15.24 -14.64 32.29
CA ALA A 468 -15.94 -13.41 31.89
C ALA A 468 -15.37 -12.84 30.58
N ASP A 469 -14.04 -12.88 30.42
CA ASP A 469 -13.35 -12.42 29.22
C ASP A 469 -13.69 -13.24 27.98
N TRP A 470 -13.84 -14.57 28.11
CA TRP A 470 -14.29 -15.43 27.01
C TRP A 470 -15.69 -15.03 26.55
N ILE A 471 -16.63 -14.83 27.49
CA ILE A 471 -18.01 -14.45 27.17
C ILE A 471 -18.08 -13.04 26.56
N ALA A 472 -17.31 -12.09 27.08
CA ALA A 472 -17.22 -10.75 26.54
C ALA A 472 -16.65 -10.73 25.12
N PHE A 473 -15.58 -11.51 24.87
CA PHE A 473 -15.00 -11.62 23.54
C PHE A 473 -15.92 -12.35 22.57
N GLN A 474 -16.58 -13.44 22.99
CA GLN A 474 -17.56 -14.15 22.16
C GLN A 474 -18.69 -13.24 21.68
N TYR A 475 -19.19 -12.36 22.55
CA TYR A 475 -20.21 -11.38 22.19
C TYR A 475 -19.70 -10.39 21.15
N CYS A 476 -18.55 -9.73 21.39
CA CYS A 476 -18.03 -8.76 20.44
C CYS A 476 -17.60 -9.39 19.10
N ASN A 477 -17.12 -10.64 19.14
CA ASN A 477 -16.74 -11.44 17.97
C ASN A 477 -17.95 -11.71 17.07
N ILE A 478 -19.07 -12.16 17.64
CA ILE A 478 -20.31 -12.36 16.86
C ILE A 478 -20.88 -11.03 16.35
N MET A 479 -20.80 -9.98 17.17
CA MET A 479 -21.21 -8.63 16.77
C MET A 479 -20.24 -7.95 15.78
N GLN A 480 -19.10 -8.57 15.46
CA GLN A 480 -18.05 -8.02 14.61
C GLN A 480 -17.55 -6.64 15.07
N THR A 481 -17.55 -6.40 16.39
CA THR A 481 -17.13 -5.12 17.01
C THR A 481 -15.70 -5.16 17.56
N CYS A 482 -15.10 -6.35 17.66
CA CYS A 482 -13.69 -6.55 18.04
C CYS A 482 -12.88 -7.25 16.95
N THR A 483 -13.41 -7.29 15.73
CA THR A 483 -12.72 -7.83 14.55
C THR A 483 -12.70 -6.74 13.49
N SER A 484 -11.54 -6.47 12.90
CA SER A 484 -11.40 -5.53 11.79
C SER A 484 -10.67 -6.17 10.61
N TYR A 485 -10.98 -5.68 9.41
CA TYR A 485 -10.48 -6.24 8.18
C TYR A 485 -9.67 -5.20 7.42
N SER A 486 -8.47 -5.56 6.97
CA SER A 486 -7.70 -4.71 6.06
C SER A 486 -8.34 -4.66 4.67
N ALA A 487 -7.89 -3.73 3.84
CA ALA A 487 -8.04 -3.89 2.39
C ALA A 487 -7.35 -5.20 1.94
N PRO A 488 -7.86 -5.85 0.89
CA PRO A 488 -7.17 -6.95 0.22
C PRO A 488 -5.76 -6.58 -0.24
N GLN A 489 -4.88 -7.57 -0.21
CA GLN A 489 -3.49 -7.49 -0.64
C GLN A 489 -3.28 -8.50 -1.76
N THR A 490 -2.56 -8.14 -2.82
CA THR A 490 -2.32 -9.01 -3.98
C THR A 490 -0.89 -9.58 -4.02
N ASP A 491 -0.76 -10.85 -4.44
CA ASP A 491 0.52 -11.47 -4.83
C ASP A 491 0.85 -10.99 -6.25
N TYR A 492 1.66 -9.94 -6.34
CA TYR A 492 1.86 -9.24 -7.61
C TYR A 492 2.58 -10.11 -8.64
N THR A 493 1.93 -10.28 -9.80
CA THR A 493 2.57 -10.68 -11.05
C THR A 493 3.07 -9.42 -11.76
N VAL A 494 4.32 -9.39 -12.20
CA VAL A 494 4.86 -8.28 -12.99
C VAL A 494 4.60 -8.58 -14.46
N ILE A 495 3.83 -7.73 -15.14
CA ILE A 495 3.68 -7.80 -16.60
C ILE A 495 4.76 -6.90 -17.18
N LEU A 496 5.72 -7.47 -17.88
CA LEU A 496 6.73 -6.71 -18.62
C LEU A 496 6.26 -6.52 -20.05
N THR A 497 6.07 -5.26 -20.45
CA THR A 497 5.80 -4.90 -21.85
C THR A 497 6.98 -4.15 -22.42
N ALA A 498 7.58 -4.67 -23.48
CA ALA A 498 8.64 -4.00 -24.23
C ALA A 498 8.05 -3.18 -25.37
N ARG A 499 8.25 -1.86 -25.33
CA ARG A 499 7.88 -0.94 -26.41
C ARG A 499 9.12 -0.37 -27.09
N ASP A 500 9.11 -0.38 -28.41
CA ASP A 500 10.09 0.39 -29.18
C ASP A 500 9.77 1.89 -29.02
N ALA A 501 10.71 2.65 -28.46
CA ALA A 501 10.54 4.08 -28.23
C ALA A 501 10.39 4.87 -29.54
N ALA A 502 10.83 4.34 -30.69
CA ALA A 502 10.73 5.01 -31.99
C ALA A 502 9.39 4.77 -32.69
N SER A 503 8.83 3.55 -32.63
CA SER A 503 7.57 3.21 -33.29
C SER A 503 6.33 3.35 -32.38
N ASN A 504 6.52 3.40 -31.06
CA ASN A 504 5.47 3.44 -30.04
C ASN A 504 4.44 2.29 -30.16
N THR A 505 4.87 1.14 -30.69
CA THR A 505 4.04 -0.07 -30.83
C THR A 505 4.53 -1.17 -29.90
N ASP A 506 3.60 -1.90 -29.27
CA ASP A 506 3.91 -3.04 -28.40
C ASP A 506 4.55 -4.17 -29.23
N GLN A 507 5.74 -4.61 -28.82
CA GLN A 507 6.48 -5.65 -29.55
C GLN A 507 6.43 -7.01 -28.83
N SER A 508 6.38 -7.02 -27.49
CA SER A 508 6.13 -8.25 -26.71
C SER A 508 5.50 -7.96 -25.33
N ILE A 509 4.59 -8.83 -24.90
CA ILE A 509 3.96 -8.82 -23.57
C ILE A 509 4.26 -10.17 -22.92
N GLN A 510 4.87 -10.15 -21.73
CA GLN A 510 5.15 -11.35 -20.96
C GLN A 510 4.75 -11.17 -19.50
N THR A 511 4.13 -12.21 -18.95
CA THR A 511 3.62 -12.23 -17.58
C THR A 511 4.58 -13.04 -16.72
N VAL A 512 5.22 -12.42 -15.72
CA VAL A 512 6.21 -13.10 -14.89
C VAL A 512 5.85 -13.13 -13.41
N HIS A 513 6.01 -14.32 -12.84
CA HIS A 513 5.81 -14.61 -11.43
C HIS A 513 7.11 -14.47 -10.64
N LEU A 514 7.10 -13.69 -9.56
CA LEU A 514 8.27 -13.53 -8.68
C LEU A 514 8.26 -14.62 -7.59
N ASP A 515 9.22 -15.54 -7.64
CA ASP A 515 9.44 -16.55 -6.59
C ASP A 515 10.47 -16.03 -5.56
N PRO A 516 10.22 -16.11 -4.24
CA PRO A 516 11.20 -15.76 -3.22
C PRO A 516 12.47 -16.65 -3.17
N VAL A 517 12.56 -17.76 -3.92
CA VAL A 517 13.77 -18.60 -3.97
C VAL A 517 14.72 -18.17 -5.08
N ALA A 518 15.88 -17.61 -4.68
CA ALA A 518 16.91 -17.11 -5.57
C ALA A 518 17.61 -18.21 -6.41
N TYR A 519 17.68 -18.03 -7.73
CA TYR A 519 18.76 -18.59 -8.56
C TYR A 519 19.73 -17.47 -8.92
N GLY A 520 21.01 -17.65 -8.60
CA GLY A 520 22.07 -16.72 -9.02
C GLY A 520 22.21 -16.70 -10.54
N CYS A 521 22.59 -15.55 -11.10
CA CYS A 521 22.78 -15.37 -12.54
C CYS A 521 23.83 -16.37 -13.08
N ALA A 522 23.37 -17.46 -13.69
CA ALA A 522 24.23 -18.32 -14.48
C ALA A 522 24.39 -17.69 -15.87
N GLY A 523 25.64 -17.37 -16.23
CA GLY A 523 25.98 -17.01 -17.61
C GLY A 523 26.43 -15.57 -17.84
N LEU A 524 27.41 -15.09 -17.08
CA LEU A 524 28.42 -14.15 -17.59
C LEU A 524 29.77 -14.61 -17.04
N GLY A 525 30.72 -14.89 -17.93
CA GLY A 525 31.92 -15.66 -17.65
C GLY A 525 32.81 -15.10 -16.54
N CYS A 526 32.68 -15.65 -15.34
CA CYS A 526 33.75 -15.82 -14.36
C CYS A 526 33.54 -17.20 -13.71
N GLU A 527 34.57 -18.05 -13.82
CA GLU A 527 34.60 -19.45 -13.37
C GLU A 527 34.42 -19.65 -11.84
N PRO A 528 34.11 -20.87 -11.37
CA PRO A 528 33.43 -21.18 -10.09
C PRO A 528 34.18 -20.97 -8.76
N ALA A 529 35.13 -20.05 -8.64
CA ALA A 529 36.02 -19.98 -7.48
C ALA A 529 35.49 -19.21 -6.24
N CYS A 530 34.26 -18.68 -6.27
CA CYS A 530 33.73 -17.81 -5.20
C CYS A 530 32.59 -18.42 -4.36
N TYR A 531 32.48 -19.75 -4.29
CA TYR A 531 31.51 -20.43 -3.43
C TYR A 531 32.20 -21.25 -2.32
N THR A 532 32.92 -20.60 -1.40
CA THR A 532 33.07 -21.06 0.01
C THR A 532 33.54 -19.90 0.89
N PRO A 533 33.20 -19.87 2.20
CA PRO A 533 33.50 -18.73 3.05
C PRO A 533 34.91 -18.87 3.62
N LEU A 534 35.89 -18.09 3.11
CA LEU A 534 37.14 -17.63 3.76
C LEU A 534 37.93 -16.73 2.75
N PRO A 535 38.79 -15.80 3.20
CA PRO A 535 39.23 -14.66 2.38
C PRO A 535 40.44 -15.02 1.51
N CYS A 536 40.36 -14.72 0.21
CA CYS A 536 41.49 -14.82 -0.73
C CYS A 536 42.08 -13.44 -1.05
N SER A 537 43.41 -13.45 -1.22
CA SER A 537 44.34 -12.33 -1.41
C SER A 537 44.21 -11.59 -2.74
N THR A 538 44.34 -10.27 -2.71
CA THR A 538 44.38 -9.41 -3.90
C THR A 538 45.78 -9.40 -4.55
N SER A 539 45.90 -10.03 -5.71
CA SER A 539 46.90 -9.67 -6.71
C SER A 539 46.45 -10.07 -8.11
N GLN A 540 45.38 -9.44 -8.63
CA GLN A 540 45.05 -9.51 -10.07
C GLN A 540 44.03 -8.47 -10.58
N CYS A 541 43.82 -7.33 -9.90
CA CYS A 541 43.01 -6.23 -10.44
C CYS A 541 43.72 -4.89 -10.26
N ASP A 542 44.64 -4.58 -11.18
CA ASP A 542 44.78 -3.22 -11.67
C ASP A 542 45.07 -3.26 -13.17
N ASN A 543 44.18 -2.67 -13.96
CA ASN A 543 44.53 -1.86 -15.14
C ASN A 543 43.30 -1.05 -15.56
N ASN A 544 43.17 0.12 -14.94
CA ASN A 544 42.58 1.38 -15.42
C ASN A 544 41.68 1.37 -16.68
N ALA A 545 40.36 1.52 -16.49
CA ALA A 545 39.47 2.12 -17.49
C ALA A 545 38.11 2.62 -16.94
N ASN A 546 37.99 3.18 -15.73
CA ASN A 546 36.65 3.62 -15.24
C ASN A 546 36.58 4.77 -14.21
N GLY A 547 37.59 5.63 -14.05
CA GLY A 547 37.37 6.95 -13.43
C GLY A 547 36.76 7.00 -12.01
N PHE A 548 36.89 5.97 -11.17
CA PHE A 548 36.43 6.00 -9.77
C PHE A 548 37.58 5.97 -8.76
N ARG A 549 37.58 6.93 -7.82
CA ARG A 549 38.34 6.92 -6.57
C ARG A 549 37.43 6.41 -5.45
N TYR A 550 37.77 5.29 -4.80
CA TYR A 550 37.07 4.86 -3.58
C TYR A 550 37.56 5.64 -2.35
N LEU A 551 36.68 6.31 -1.60
CA LEU A 551 36.98 6.74 -0.23
C LEU A 551 36.85 5.52 0.69
N GLN A 552 37.90 5.18 1.46
CA GLN A 552 37.74 4.28 2.60
C GLN A 552 38.40 4.86 3.84
N THR A 553 37.62 4.89 4.91
CA THR A 553 37.96 5.23 6.29
C THR A 553 39.01 4.26 6.83
N ARG A 554 40.00 4.80 7.55
CA ARG A 554 41.18 4.10 8.08
C ARG A 554 40.79 2.92 8.99
N ALA A 555 41.26 1.70 8.67
CA ALA A 555 41.25 0.55 9.56
C ALA A 555 42.52 0.49 10.43
N SER A 556 42.42 0.04 11.68
CA SER A 556 43.45 0.12 12.72
C SER A 556 44.62 -0.90 12.62
N ILE A 557 45.03 -1.29 11.41
CA ILE A 557 46.11 -2.28 11.18
C ILE A 557 47.23 -1.81 10.22
N CYS A 558 47.39 -0.51 9.95
CA CYS A 558 48.55 0.00 9.18
C CYS A 558 49.87 -0.06 10.00
N PRO A 559 50.97 -0.64 9.46
CA PRO A 559 52.34 -0.43 9.98
C PRO A 559 53.03 0.83 9.41
N ASP A 560 54.10 1.27 10.10
CA ASP A 560 54.64 2.64 10.26
C ASP A 560 55.59 3.26 9.17
N ASN A 561 55.51 2.96 7.87
CA ASN A 561 56.57 3.42 6.94
C ASN A 561 56.16 4.15 5.65
N CYS A 562 55.27 5.16 5.75
CA CYS A 562 55.08 6.18 4.70
C CYS A 562 55.94 7.44 4.94
N HIS A 563 56.75 7.84 3.95
CA HIS A 563 57.42 9.14 3.88
C HIS A 563 57.08 9.85 2.57
N CYS A 564 56.27 10.91 2.62
CA CYS A 564 56.24 11.99 1.62
C CYS A 564 56.79 13.28 2.28
N PRO A 565 57.65 14.08 1.61
CA PRO A 565 58.27 15.27 2.20
C PRO A 565 57.34 16.50 2.23
N ALA A 566 57.75 17.51 3.00
CA ALA A 566 56.96 18.66 3.43
C ALA A 566 56.71 19.76 2.37
N TRP A 567 55.60 20.51 2.57
CA TRP A 567 55.00 21.60 1.77
C TRP A 567 55.98 22.67 1.23
N SER A 568 57.14 22.88 1.85
CA SER A 568 58.08 23.97 1.51
C SER A 568 58.79 23.81 0.15
N ALA A 569 58.61 22.69 -0.55
CA ALA A 569 59.16 22.50 -1.89
C ALA A 569 58.30 23.12 -3.01
N TYR A 570 57.03 23.46 -2.76
CA TYR A 570 56.10 23.97 -3.79
C TYR A 570 55.32 25.18 -3.29
N GLN A 571 55.60 26.33 -3.89
CA GLN A 571 55.18 27.65 -3.40
C GLN A 571 53.69 27.99 -3.68
N SER A 572 52.93 27.10 -4.34
CA SER A 572 51.49 27.26 -4.61
C SER A 572 50.81 25.91 -4.93
N CYS A 573 49.46 25.85 -4.85
CA CYS A 573 48.66 24.67 -5.20
C CYS A 573 48.97 24.16 -6.64
N GLN A 574 49.19 25.09 -7.58
CA GLN A 574 49.59 24.82 -8.95
C GLN A 574 50.99 24.18 -9.07
N SER A 575 51.90 24.47 -8.14
CA SER A 575 53.28 23.97 -8.15
C SER A 575 53.39 22.54 -7.59
N SER A 576 52.50 22.15 -6.69
CA SER A 576 52.45 20.78 -6.15
C SER A 576 51.85 19.78 -7.16
N PHE A 577 50.99 20.24 -8.06
CA PHE A 577 50.36 19.42 -9.11
C PHE A 577 51.34 19.08 -10.25
N ASN A 578 52.22 20.01 -10.63
CA ASN A 578 53.13 19.86 -11.78
C ASN A 578 54.38 18.99 -11.50
N ASN A 579 54.76 18.76 -10.24
CA ASN A 579 56.05 18.14 -9.87
C ASN A 579 55.95 16.70 -9.33
N CYS A 580 54.74 16.11 -9.29
CA CYS A 580 54.56 14.68 -9.05
C CYS A 580 54.40 13.96 -10.39
N LEU A 581 55.51 13.57 -11.01
CA LEU A 581 55.52 12.69 -12.18
C LEU A 581 55.92 11.26 -11.78
N ASP A 582 55.07 10.32 -12.16
CA ASP A 582 55.28 8.88 -12.37
C ASP A 582 56.18 8.12 -11.38
N ALA A 583 55.62 7.73 -10.21
CA ALA A 583 55.78 6.38 -9.62
C ALA A 583 55.12 6.28 -8.21
N SER A 584 54.31 5.24 -8.00
CA SER A 584 53.74 4.75 -6.71
C SER A 584 52.42 5.36 -6.20
N PRO A 585 51.52 4.57 -5.55
CA PRO A 585 50.12 4.45 -5.97
C PRO A 585 49.07 5.14 -5.08
N TYR A 586 49.41 6.08 -4.19
CA TYR A 586 48.41 6.63 -3.24
C TYR A 586 48.37 8.17 -3.14
N ARG A 587 47.44 8.71 -3.94
CA ARG A 587 46.60 9.93 -3.88
C ARG A 587 47.20 11.34 -3.81
N ARG A 588 46.97 12.06 -4.92
CA ARG A 588 46.77 13.52 -5.06
C ARG A 588 45.72 14.05 -4.07
N VAL A 589 46.01 15.18 -3.43
CA VAL A 589 45.05 16.01 -2.67
C VAL A 589 44.14 16.75 -3.66
N GLU A 590 42.81 16.66 -3.50
CA GLU A 590 41.84 17.48 -4.23
C GLU A 590 41.46 18.66 -3.34
N CYS A 591 41.92 19.87 -3.66
CA CYS A 591 41.47 21.09 -2.99
C CYS A 591 40.30 21.71 -3.78
N TYR A 592 39.27 22.16 -3.07
CA TYR A 592 38.18 22.93 -3.67
C TYR A 592 38.68 24.33 -4.10
N THR A 593 38.34 24.77 -5.31
CA THR A 593 38.70 26.11 -5.83
C THR A 593 37.46 26.99 -5.97
N GLY A 594 37.54 28.26 -5.57
CA GLY A 594 36.49 29.27 -5.82
C GLY A 594 35.94 29.95 -4.56
N ALA A 595 34.98 30.88 -4.76
CA ALA A 595 34.26 31.55 -3.66
C ALA A 595 33.49 30.54 -2.79
N GLY A 596 33.40 30.76 -1.48
CA GLY A 596 32.70 29.84 -0.57
C GLY A 596 33.45 28.54 -0.24
N CYS A 597 34.73 28.40 -0.64
CA CYS A 597 35.61 27.35 -0.14
C CYS A 597 36.16 27.73 1.24
N ASP A 598 36.14 26.81 2.21
CA ASP A 598 36.78 27.04 3.50
C ASP A 598 38.29 26.84 3.39
N THR A 599 39.03 27.95 3.38
CA THR A 599 40.50 27.95 3.25
C THR A 599 41.20 28.10 4.60
N ALA A 600 40.45 28.23 5.70
CA ALA A 600 41.00 28.60 7.01
C ALA A 600 41.40 27.39 7.89
N VAL A 601 40.92 26.17 7.59
CA VAL A 601 41.04 25.01 8.50
C VAL A 601 41.76 23.77 7.97
N ASN A 602 42.47 23.83 6.84
CA ASN A 602 43.14 22.65 6.25
C ASN A 602 42.20 21.44 6.02
N VAL A 603 40.90 21.68 5.88
CA VAL A 603 39.90 20.66 5.54
C VAL A 603 39.31 21.01 4.18
N CYS A 604 39.16 20.02 3.30
CA CYS A 604 38.49 20.22 2.01
C CYS A 604 36.98 20.24 2.26
N THR A 605 36.46 21.39 2.69
CA THR A 605 35.04 21.61 2.97
C THR A 605 34.57 22.95 2.42
N CYS A 606 33.30 23.04 2.06
CA CYS A 606 32.68 24.31 1.70
C CYS A 606 32.38 25.11 2.97
N ALA A 607 32.57 26.44 2.91
CA ALA A 607 32.22 27.35 3.99
C ALA A 607 30.72 27.21 4.32
N VAL A 608 30.37 27.45 5.58
CA VAL A 608 29.00 27.33 6.11
C VAL A 608 28.02 28.09 5.20
N GLY A 609 27.18 27.35 4.47
CA GLY A 609 26.22 27.89 3.48
C GLY A 609 26.40 27.38 2.04
N TYR A 610 27.54 26.79 1.70
CA TYR A 610 27.89 26.33 0.35
C TYR A 610 27.95 24.79 0.26
N ALA A 611 27.66 24.22 -0.90
CA ALA A 611 27.73 22.78 -1.15
C ALA A 611 28.79 22.43 -2.21
N PRO A 612 29.43 21.23 -2.14
CA PRO A 612 30.36 20.77 -3.17
C PRO A 612 29.64 20.63 -4.50
N ASN A 613 30.12 21.29 -5.55
CA ASN A 613 29.47 21.28 -6.86
C ASN A 613 29.80 20.05 -7.73
N GLY A 614 30.49 19.06 -7.17
CA GLY A 614 30.92 17.83 -7.86
C GLY A 614 32.09 18.02 -8.84
N ALA A 615 32.52 19.25 -9.11
CA ALA A 615 33.63 19.59 -10.01
C ALA A 615 34.87 20.17 -9.28
N GLY A 616 34.94 19.99 -7.95
CA GLY A 616 36.02 20.54 -7.13
C GLY A 616 35.87 22.02 -6.80
N GLY A 617 34.65 22.57 -6.77
CA GLY A 617 34.33 23.90 -6.25
C GLY A 617 33.18 23.89 -5.24
N CYS A 618 32.89 25.05 -4.66
CA CYS A 618 31.78 25.26 -3.71
C CYS A 618 30.81 26.29 -4.29
N ASP A 619 29.54 25.90 -4.50
CA ASP A 619 28.51 26.78 -5.07
C ASP A 619 27.30 26.93 -4.13
N LEU A 620 26.61 28.05 -4.27
CA LEU A 620 25.25 28.24 -3.76
C LEU A 620 24.28 27.75 -4.83
N ARG A 621 23.65 26.60 -4.61
CA ARG A 621 22.57 26.10 -5.49
C ARG A 621 21.21 26.35 -4.86
N GLU A 622 20.20 26.48 -5.70
CA GLU A 622 18.77 26.53 -5.32
C GLU A 622 18.42 25.50 -4.24
N PHE A 623 17.40 25.80 -3.44
CA PHE A 623 16.78 24.83 -2.54
C PHE A 623 15.42 24.40 -3.09
N THR A 624 14.99 23.17 -2.78
CA THR A 624 13.71 22.66 -3.27
C THR A 624 12.54 23.18 -2.44
N PHE A 625 11.56 23.83 -3.07
CA PHE A 625 10.24 24.10 -2.54
C PHE A 625 9.34 22.91 -2.87
N TYR A 626 9.06 22.10 -1.86
CA TYR A 626 8.44 20.79 -2.02
C TYR A 626 6.96 20.90 -2.41
N GLU A 627 6.19 21.70 -1.69
CA GLU A 627 4.74 21.75 -1.88
C GLU A 627 4.07 23.00 -1.27
N THR A 628 2.90 23.33 -1.82
CA THR A 628 1.88 24.18 -1.18
C THR A 628 0.67 23.31 -0.90
N LYS A 629 0.28 23.16 0.37
CA LYS A 629 -0.89 22.36 0.77
C LYS A 629 -1.97 23.25 1.40
N PRO A 630 -3.24 23.22 0.98
CA PRO A 630 -4.32 23.87 1.73
C PRO A 630 -4.44 23.30 3.15
N LEU A 631 -4.55 24.17 4.16
CA LEU A 631 -4.86 23.78 5.54
C LEU A 631 -6.28 24.23 5.96
N GLY A 632 -6.95 25.00 5.13
CA GLY A 632 -8.29 25.52 5.38
C GLY A 632 -8.70 26.53 4.32
N SER A 633 -9.94 27.00 4.40
CA SER A 633 -10.48 28.03 3.50
C SER A 633 -9.77 29.39 3.56
N THR A 634 -8.86 29.60 4.52
CA THR A 634 -8.10 30.85 4.68
C THR A 634 -6.61 30.61 4.96
N GLN A 635 -6.11 29.39 4.75
CA GLN A 635 -4.73 29.01 5.12
C GLN A 635 -4.06 28.07 4.12
N LEU A 636 -2.78 28.30 3.86
CA LEU A 636 -1.91 27.42 3.04
C LEU A 636 -0.63 27.08 3.82
N SER A 637 -0.26 25.80 3.85
CA SER A 637 1.04 25.30 4.31
C SER A 637 2.05 25.33 3.18
N LEU A 638 3.26 25.76 3.48
CA LEU A 638 4.39 25.87 2.56
C LEU A 638 5.53 25.05 3.15
N LYS A 639 6.08 24.11 2.38
CA LYS A 639 7.15 23.21 2.85
C LYS A 639 8.34 23.23 1.88
N TRP A 640 9.55 23.48 2.38
CA TRP A 640 10.76 23.55 1.54
C TRP A 640 12.01 23.01 2.25
N GLN A 641 13.04 22.71 1.47
CA GLN A 641 14.35 22.27 1.95
C GLN A 641 15.11 23.46 2.54
N LYS A 642 15.75 23.27 3.69
CA LYS A 642 16.61 24.29 4.29
C LYS A 642 17.85 24.55 3.44
N GLN A 643 18.08 25.80 3.07
CA GLN A 643 19.23 26.24 2.29
C GLN A 643 20.47 26.49 3.18
N GLY A 644 21.34 25.48 3.30
CA GLY A 644 22.64 25.62 3.96
C GLY A 644 22.56 26.31 5.32
N ALA A 645 23.23 27.47 5.43
CA ALA A 645 23.31 28.28 6.65
C ALA A 645 22.20 29.34 6.80
N ALA A 646 21.26 29.43 5.87
CA ALA A 646 20.14 30.36 5.97
C ALA A 646 19.36 30.09 7.26
N SER A 647 19.22 31.14 8.07
CA SER A 647 18.35 31.17 9.25
C SER A 647 17.07 31.96 9.00
N SER A 648 17.00 32.70 7.89
CA SER A 648 15.84 33.51 7.48
C SER A 648 15.54 33.38 5.98
N TYR A 649 14.26 33.49 5.67
CA TYR A 649 13.70 33.36 4.34
C TYR A 649 12.65 34.46 4.12
N SER A 650 12.61 35.04 2.93
CA SER A 650 11.49 35.87 2.48
C SER A 650 10.56 35.02 1.62
N ILE A 651 9.31 34.91 2.03
CA ILE A 651 8.22 34.29 1.27
C ILE A 651 7.45 35.41 0.60
N THR A 652 7.44 35.45 -0.72
CA THR A 652 6.58 36.38 -1.44
C THR A 652 5.30 35.68 -1.86
N ARG A 653 4.17 36.23 -1.40
CA ARG A 653 2.83 35.86 -1.81
C ARG A 653 2.31 36.91 -2.78
N ASN A 654 2.19 36.56 -4.06
CA ASN A 654 1.89 37.50 -5.14
C ASN A 654 2.91 38.66 -5.18
N SER A 655 2.61 39.80 -4.54
CA SER A 655 3.48 40.99 -4.44
C SER A 655 3.77 41.45 -3.00
N VAL A 656 3.37 40.65 -1.99
CA VAL A 656 3.62 40.93 -0.57
C VAL A 656 4.68 39.98 -0.06
N THR A 657 5.74 40.51 0.53
CA THR A 657 6.86 39.72 1.08
C THR A 657 6.74 39.61 2.59
N LEU A 658 6.89 38.40 3.12
CA LEU A 658 6.85 38.04 4.53
C LEU A 658 8.18 37.37 4.91
N ASP A 659 8.78 37.77 6.03
CA ASP A 659 10.02 37.16 6.50
C ASP A 659 9.76 36.08 7.55
N VAL A 660 10.39 34.92 7.37
CA VAL A 660 10.22 33.73 8.21
C VAL A 660 11.57 33.18 8.61
N ALA A 661 11.72 32.82 9.88
CA ALA A 661 12.92 32.14 10.36
C ALA A 661 12.79 30.62 10.22
N CYS A 662 13.86 29.95 9.82
CA CYS A 662 13.92 28.49 9.80
C CYS A 662 15.34 28.01 10.14
N THR A 663 15.46 27.17 11.16
CA THR A 663 16.75 26.68 11.68
C THR A 663 16.96 25.18 11.49
N THR A 664 15.93 24.43 11.11
CA THR A 664 15.93 22.96 10.95
C THR A 664 15.38 22.54 9.59
N ASP A 665 15.92 21.46 9.01
CA ASP A 665 15.44 20.89 7.74
C ASP A 665 14.42 19.77 7.99
N PRO A 666 13.26 19.71 7.29
CA PRO A 666 12.72 20.69 6.34
C PRO A 666 12.07 21.92 7.01
N CYS A 667 11.99 23.02 6.26
CA CYS A 667 11.35 24.26 6.68
C CYS A 667 9.84 24.27 6.39
N PHE A 668 9.07 24.93 7.28
CA PHE A 668 7.61 25.05 7.19
C PHE A 668 7.14 26.47 7.49
N TYR A 669 6.11 26.92 6.79
CA TYR A 669 5.37 28.14 7.11
C TYR A 669 3.89 27.96 6.81
N THR A 670 3.03 28.40 7.73
CA THR A 670 1.58 28.44 7.54
C THR A 670 1.16 29.87 7.25
N ASP A 671 0.75 30.12 6.02
CA ASP A 671 0.18 31.40 5.62
C ASP A 671 -1.30 31.45 5.99
N THR A 672 -1.75 32.57 6.57
CA THR A 672 -3.09 32.72 7.16
C THR A 672 -3.78 34.00 6.69
N GLY A 673 -5.11 34.07 6.86
CA GLY A 673 -5.91 35.24 6.48
C GLY A 673 -6.14 35.36 4.97
N LEU A 674 -6.11 34.23 4.26
CA LEU A 674 -6.36 34.13 2.83
C LEU A 674 -7.86 34.13 2.51
N THR A 675 -8.21 34.47 1.27
CA THR A 675 -9.57 34.43 0.75
C THR A 675 -9.89 33.03 0.25
N ALA A 676 -11.01 32.45 0.68
CA ALA A 676 -11.48 31.15 0.20
C ALA A 676 -11.65 31.12 -1.33
N GLY A 677 -11.40 29.97 -1.95
CA GLY A 677 -11.51 29.82 -3.40
C GLY A 677 -10.40 30.48 -4.22
N THR A 678 -9.38 31.04 -3.57
CA THR A 678 -8.38 31.87 -4.25
C THR A 678 -7.07 31.12 -4.44
N THR A 679 -6.54 31.18 -5.65
CA THR A 679 -5.19 30.69 -5.96
C THR A 679 -4.15 31.74 -5.59
N TYR A 680 -3.18 31.36 -4.77
CA TYR A 680 -2.04 32.17 -4.38
C TYR A 680 -0.76 31.58 -4.94
N THR A 681 0.12 32.46 -5.42
CA THR A 681 1.38 32.07 -6.01
C THR A 681 2.52 32.46 -5.08
N TYR A 682 3.36 31.49 -4.70
CA TYR A 682 4.44 31.66 -3.73
C TYR A 682 5.80 31.40 -4.35
N TYR A 683 6.78 32.18 -3.96
CA TYR A 683 8.20 31.83 -4.12
C TYR A 683 8.96 32.21 -2.86
N ILE A 684 10.07 31.52 -2.62
CA ILE A 684 10.83 31.63 -1.38
C ILE A 684 12.27 32.04 -1.72
N PHE A 685 12.78 33.00 -0.96
CA PHE A 685 14.12 33.52 -1.09
C PHE A 685 14.88 33.33 0.22
N ALA A 686 15.98 32.59 0.20
CA ALA A 686 16.83 32.36 1.38
C ALA A 686 17.88 33.46 1.52
N HIS A 687 18.08 33.99 2.73
CA HIS A 687 19.11 34.99 3.02
C HIS A 687 20.41 34.31 3.49
N VAL A 688 21.50 34.41 2.72
CA VAL A 688 22.79 33.76 3.04
C VAL A 688 23.97 34.70 2.78
N GLY A 689 24.65 35.16 3.84
CA GLY A 689 25.98 35.78 3.72
C GLY A 689 26.08 37.02 2.82
N GLY A 690 25.02 37.83 2.70
CA GLY A 690 25.00 39.06 1.89
C GLY A 690 24.48 38.90 0.46
N SER A 691 24.24 37.66 0.02
CA SER A 691 23.54 37.33 -1.23
C SER A 691 22.31 36.48 -0.89
N GLY A 692 21.30 36.42 -1.75
CA GLY A 692 20.17 35.52 -1.52
C GLY A 692 19.80 34.68 -2.72
N ILE A 693 19.10 33.58 -2.43
CA ILE A 693 18.93 32.43 -3.32
C ILE A 693 17.44 32.12 -3.46
N TYR A 694 16.94 31.98 -4.68
CA TYR A 694 15.55 31.58 -4.93
C TYR A 694 15.37 30.07 -4.88
N ASN A 695 14.15 29.65 -4.56
CA ASN A 695 13.73 28.26 -4.55
C ASN A 695 13.57 27.66 -5.97
N SER A 696 13.52 26.33 -6.06
CA SER A 696 13.17 25.53 -7.24
C SER A 696 12.07 24.52 -6.89
N THR A 697 11.22 24.11 -7.81
CA THR A 697 10.04 23.26 -7.53
C THR A 697 10.25 21.76 -7.81
N VAL A 698 11.31 21.37 -8.53
CA VAL A 698 11.67 19.96 -8.77
C VAL A 698 13.18 19.79 -8.75
N ASN A 699 13.67 18.60 -8.39
CA ASN A 699 15.10 18.29 -8.42
C ASN A 699 15.34 17.06 -9.33
N PRO A 700 16.12 17.17 -10.41
CA PRO A 700 16.74 18.37 -10.99
C PRO A 700 15.75 19.16 -11.87
N ASN A 701 15.68 20.49 -11.73
CA ASN A 701 14.92 21.36 -12.64
C ASN A 701 15.87 22.18 -13.55
N PRO A 702 16.02 21.86 -14.84
CA PRO A 702 16.87 22.66 -15.74
C PRO A 702 16.30 24.07 -16.03
N ALA A 703 15.01 24.33 -15.78
CA ALA A 703 14.39 25.63 -16.04
C ALA A 703 14.72 26.71 -14.98
N CYS A 704 15.12 26.29 -13.77
CA CYS A 704 15.45 27.18 -12.65
C CYS A 704 16.97 27.35 -12.44
N GLY A 705 17.80 26.59 -13.16
CA GLY A 705 19.24 26.52 -12.92
C GLY A 705 20.03 27.77 -13.30
N GLY A 706 20.57 28.47 -12.29
CA GLY A 706 21.86 29.17 -12.39
C GLY A 706 21.87 30.70 -12.49
N SER A 707 20.72 31.38 -12.43
CA SER A 707 20.69 32.84 -12.36
C SER A 707 19.81 33.34 -11.19
N PRO A 708 20.27 34.30 -10.36
CA PRO A 708 19.47 34.91 -9.30
C PRO A 708 18.23 35.68 -9.81
N SER A 709 17.94 35.65 -11.11
CA SER A 709 16.77 36.27 -11.76
C SER A 709 15.59 35.32 -11.98
N ASN A 710 15.74 34.01 -11.80
CA ASN A 710 14.69 33.04 -12.15
C ASN A 710 13.87 32.67 -10.92
N ILE A 711 12.67 33.25 -10.82
CA ILE A 711 11.70 32.95 -9.76
C ILE A 711 10.91 31.72 -10.18
N CYS A 712 10.92 30.68 -9.34
CA CYS A 712 10.20 29.44 -9.61
C CYS A 712 9.02 29.29 -8.62
N PRO A 713 7.87 29.90 -8.94
CA PRO A 713 6.76 29.91 -8.02
C PRO A 713 6.03 28.57 -7.98
N LEU A 714 5.42 28.29 -6.84
CA LEU A 714 4.45 27.21 -6.68
C LEU A 714 3.09 27.82 -6.32
N ALA A 715 2.04 27.39 -7.01
CA ALA A 715 0.69 27.87 -6.78
C ALA A 715 -0.04 26.93 -5.82
N GLY A 716 -0.71 27.51 -4.83
CA GLY A 716 -1.62 26.82 -3.93
C GLY A 716 -3.00 27.48 -3.97
N THR A 717 -4.04 26.70 -4.16
CA THR A 717 -5.42 27.19 -4.08
C THR A 717 -5.99 26.88 -2.71
N THR A 718 -6.50 27.90 -2.02
CA THR A 718 -7.32 27.70 -0.83
C THR A 718 -8.66 27.15 -1.29
N ASP A 719 -8.82 25.84 -1.43
CA ASP A 719 -10.11 25.30 -1.87
C ASP A 719 -10.37 23.92 -1.30
N SER A 720 -11.66 23.71 -1.01
CA SER A 720 -12.32 22.48 -0.54
C SER A 720 -12.34 22.22 0.98
N VAL A 721 -11.47 22.80 1.80
CA VAL A 721 -11.44 22.39 3.23
C VAL A 721 -12.30 23.30 4.10
N VAL A 722 -13.38 22.74 4.64
CA VAL A 722 -14.18 23.39 5.69
C VAL A 722 -13.28 23.69 6.88
N SER A 723 -13.35 24.90 7.43
CA SER A 723 -12.50 25.34 8.54
C SER A 723 -13.32 26.06 9.61
N GLY A 724 -12.71 26.26 10.79
CA GLY A 724 -13.37 26.98 11.89
C GLY A 724 -14.53 26.21 12.52
N LEU A 725 -14.55 24.87 12.41
CA LEU A 725 -15.53 24.04 13.09
C LEU A 725 -15.39 24.23 14.61
N THR A 726 -16.42 24.76 15.23
CA THR A 726 -16.54 24.95 16.67
C THR A 726 -17.87 24.36 17.12
N ILE A 727 -17.89 23.85 18.36
CA ILE A 727 -19.11 23.27 18.93
C ILE A 727 -19.41 23.99 20.23
N THR A 728 -20.59 24.60 20.32
CA THR A 728 -21.09 25.22 21.54
C THR A 728 -22.03 24.21 22.23
N PRO A 729 -21.65 23.65 23.38
CA PRO A 729 -22.50 22.71 24.09
C PRO A 729 -23.67 23.43 24.76
N THR A 730 -24.88 22.91 24.59
CA THR A 730 -26.07 23.29 25.36
C THR A 730 -26.63 22.06 26.10
N CYS A 731 -27.67 22.24 26.91
CA CYS A 731 -28.31 21.11 27.58
C CYS A 731 -29.08 20.25 26.55
N GLY A 732 -28.64 19.01 26.34
CA GLY A 732 -29.27 18.07 25.41
C GLY A 732 -29.09 18.40 23.93
N GLN A 733 -28.25 19.38 23.56
CA GLN A 733 -27.98 19.74 22.17
C GLN A 733 -26.52 20.20 21.99
N LEU A 734 -26.00 20.07 20.76
CA LEU A 734 -24.71 20.61 20.35
C LEU A 734 -24.90 21.52 19.13
N GLU A 735 -24.49 22.79 19.26
CA GLU A 735 -24.51 23.75 18.15
C GLU A 735 -23.16 23.74 17.45
N LEU A 736 -23.13 23.22 16.22
CA LEU A 736 -21.96 23.22 15.35
C LEU A 736 -21.93 24.52 14.55
N LYS A 737 -20.77 25.18 14.49
CA LYS A 737 -20.52 26.35 13.63
C LYS A 737 -19.27 26.14 12.81
N TRP A 738 -19.30 26.49 11.53
CA TRP A 738 -18.14 26.47 10.65
C TRP A 738 -18.15 27.62 9.65
N ASN A 739 -17.01 27.87 9.03
CA ASN A 739 -16.88 28.93 8.03
C ASN A 739 -17.68 28.57 6.76
N ASN A 740 -18.55 29.48 6.34
CA ASN A 740 -19.32 29.32 5.12
C ASN A 740 -18.43 29.60 3.89
N LEU A 741 -18.31 28.62 3.00
CA LEU A 741 -17.59 28.69 1.72
C LEU A 741 -18.44 29.33 0.59
N ASN A 742 -19.76 29.42 0.76
CA ASN A 742 -20.66 30.11 -0.18
C ASN A 742 -20.73 31.63 0.12
N VAL A 743 -19.58 32.30 0.15
CA VAL A 743 -19.45 33.73 0.48
C VAL A 743 -18.69 34.48 -0.61
N GLY A 744 -18.84 35.81 -0.68
CA GLY A 744 -18.05 36.63 -1.61
C GLY A 744 -18.36 36.40 -3.10
N GLY A 745 -19.55 35.90 -3.44
CA GLY A 745 -19.97 35.60 -4.82
C GLY A 745 -19.70 34.16 -5.27
N VAL A 746 -19.10 33.32 -4.43
CA VAL A 746 -18.93 31.89 -4.65
C VAL A 746 -20.21 31.15 -4.22
N THR A 747 -20.70 30.24 -5.06
CA THR A 747 -21.90 29.42 -4.80
C THR A 747 -21.63 27.94 -5.15
N GLY A 748 -22.50 27.04 -4.67
CA GLY A 748 -22.51 25.63 -5.05
C GLY A 748 -21.82 24.65 -4.09
N TYR A 749 -21.30 25.12 -2.95
CA TYR A 749 -20.74 24.22 -1.93
C TYR A 749 -21.84 23.58 -1.07
N VAL A 750 -21.85 22.25 -0.97
CA VAL A 750 -22.60 21.50 0.04
C VAL A 750 -21.63 21.04 1.14
N TYR A 751 -22.13 20.78 2.35
CA TYR A 751 -21.30 20.31 3.46
C TYR A 751 -21.78 18.94 3.92
N ASN A 752 -20.87 17.99 4.05
CA ASN A 752 -21.20 16.67 4.56
C ASN A 752 -20.72 16.59 6.01
N ILE A 753 -21.64 16.38 6.95
CA ILE A 753 -21.35 16.22 8.38
C ILE A 753 -21.42 14.75 8.75
N ARG A 754 -20.45 14.31 9.51
CA ARG A 754 -20.39 12.98 10.09
C ARG A 754 -20.24 13.08 11.59
N LYS A 755 -20.96 12.23 12.31
CA LYS A 755 -21.00 12.17 13.77
C LYS A 755 -20.60 10.78 14.25
N SER A 756 -19.71 10.70 15.22
CA SER A 756 -19.29 9.46 15.87
C SER A 756 -19.17 9.68 17.38
N THR A 757 -19.22 8.61 18.15
CA THR A 757 -18.97 8.63 19.61
C THR A 757 -17.62 8.05 20.01
N THR A 758 -16.84 7.56 19.03
CA THR A 758 -15.57 6.86 19.26
C THR A 758 -14.37 7.68 18.79
N ASP A 759 -14.38 8.15 17.54
CA ASP A 759 -13.28 8.88 16.91
C ASP A 759 -13.76 9.61 15.64
N TYR A 760 -12.86 10.30 14.92
CA TYR A 760 -13.20 11.00 13.68
C TYR A 760 -13.19 10.11 12.42
N THR A 761 -12.60 8.91 12.50
CA THR A 761 -12.27 8.04 11.36
C THR A 761 -13.12 6.79 11.25
N THR A 762 -14.04 6.56 12.19
CA THR A 762 -15.00 5.43 12.21
C THR A 762 -15.49 5.21 10.79
N ALA A 763 -15.59 4.00 10.23
CA ALA A 763 -16.08 3.78 8.86
C ALA A 763 -17.58 3.42 8.86
N GLY A 764 -18.33 3.68 7.78
CA GLY A 764 -19.73 3.22 7.62
C GLY A 764 -20.83 4.02 8.31
N VAL A 765 -20.49 5.17 8.92
CA VAL A 765 -21.50 6.14 9.40
C VAL A 765 -21.87 7.06 8.24
N PRO A 766 -23.15 7.13 7.84
CA PRO A 766 -23.57 7.90 6.67
C PRO A 766 -23.32 9.40 6.88
N TRP A 767 -22.97 10.08 5.79
CA TRP A 767 -22.85 11.53 5.76
C TRP A 767 -24.23 12.18 5.78
N LEU A 768 -24.40 13.15 6.67
CA LEU A 768 -25.53 14.08 6.63
C LEU A 768 -25.16 15.24 5.70
N VAL A 769 -25.85 15.35 4.57
CA VAL A 769 -25.67 16.44 3.62
C VAL A 769 -26.40 17.69 4.12
N ILE A 770 -25.68 18.77 4.29
CA ILE A 770 -26.17 20.12 4.61
C ILE A 770 -26.06 20.98 3.36
N THR A 771 -27.20 21.37 2.82
CA THR A 771 -27.29 22.20 1.62
C THR A 771 -27.03 23.68 1.93
N PRO A 772 -26.60 24.48 0.94
CA PRO A 772 -26.43 25.92 1.10
C PRO A 772 -27.66 26.65 1.69
N THR A 773 -28.87 26.16 1.38
CA THR A 773 -30.15 26.68 1.89
C THR A 773 -30.38 26.42 3.38
N GLU A 774 -29.73 25.40 3.94
CA GLU A 774 -29.83 25.03 5.35
C GLU A 774 -28.76 25.73 6.21
N CYS A 775 -27.69 26.25 5.60
CA CYS A 775 -26.83 27.26 6.24
C CYS A 775 -27.58 28.59 6.34
N ALA A 776 -28.13 28.89 7.52
CA ALA A 776 -28.86 30.11 7.87
C ALA A 776 -28.59 31.33 6.95
N ASN A 777 -29.45 31.53 5.94
CA ASN A 777 -29.60 32.74 5.14
C ASN A 777 -28.29 33.44 4.70
N ASN A 778 -27.34 32.73 4.07
CA ASN A 778 -26.08 33.32 3.55
C ASN A 778 -25.22 34.05 4.61
N MET A 779 -25.39 33.79 5.90
CA MET A 779 -24.53 34.36 6.94
C MET A 779 -23.29 33.49 7.17
N THR A 780 -22.22 34.13 7.67
CA THR A 780 -20.99 33.46 8.15
C THR A 780 -20.90 33.69 9.65
N PRO A 781 -20.85 32.64 10.50
CA PRO A 781 -20.65 31.22 10.16
C PRO A 781 -21.94 30.45 9.79
N CYS A 782 -21.78 29.34 9.07
CA CYS A 782 -22.80 28.30 8.95
C CYS A 782 -23.07 27.66 10.31
N THR A 783 -24.31 27.25 10.59
CA THR A 783 -24.69 26.65 11.87
C THR A 783 -25.57 25.41 11.67
N TYR A 784 -25.32 24.35 12.44
CA TYR A 784 -26.16 23.14 12.52
C TYR A 784 -26.44 22.79 13.98
N GLN A 785 -27.68 22.44 14.28
CA GLN A 785 -28.11 22.06 15.64
C GLN A 785 -28.30 20.55 15.72
N ASP A 786 -27.42 19.86 16.42
CA ASP A 786 -27.59 18.45 16.72
C ASP A 786 -28.39 18.29 18.02
N LYS A 787 -29.64 17.81 17.88
CA LYS A 787 -30.56 17.59 18.99
C LYS A 787 -30.61 16.13 19.44
N GLU A 788 -29.88 15.24 18.78
CA GLU A 788 -29.88 13.80 19.03
C GLU A 788 -28.62 13.37 19.79
N VAL A 789 -28.31 14.07 20.89
CA VAL A 789 -27.09 13.86 21.68
C VAL A 789 -27.41 13.46 23.11
N LEU A 790 -26.72 12.45 23.62
CA LEU A 790 -26.82 12.02 25.00
C LEU A 790 -25.94 12.90 25.91
N PRO A 791 -26.38 13.20 27.15
CA PRO A 791 -25.58 13.95 28.11
C PRO A 791 -24.27 13.23 28.47
N GLN A 792 -23.18 13.97 28.64
CA GLN A 792 -21.84 13.44 28.98
C GLN A 792 -21.22 12.43 27.99
N VAL A 793 -21.85 12.18 26.84
CA VAL A 793 -21.23 11.41 25.75
C VAL A 793 -20.35 12.33 24.91
N ASP A 794 -19.15 11.85 24.64
CA ASP A 794 -18.20 12.50 23.74
C ASP A 794 -18.64 12.24 22.30
N TYR A 795 -18.97 13.32 21.57
CA TYR A 795 -19.28 13.27 20.15
C TYR A 795 -18.14 13.90 19.34
N TYR A 796 -17.69 13.16 18.34
CA TYR A 796 -16.67 13.51 17.35
C TYR A 796 -17.39 13.86 16.05
N TYR A 797 -17.25 15.09 15.60
CA TYR A 797 -17.81 15.53 14.33
C TYR A 797 -16.71 15.76 13.32
N THR A 798 -16.94 15.26 12.11
CA THR A 798 -16.11 15.48 10.94
C THR A 798 -16.95 16.19 9.89
N ILE A 799 -16.45 17.28 9.32
CA ILE A 799 -17.12 18.02 8.25
C ILE A 799 -16.19 18.16 7.05
N VAL A 800 -16.74 17.87 5.87
CA VAL A 800 -16.10 18.06 4.57
C VAL A 800 -17.00 18.93 3.70
N SER A 801 -16.43 19.53 2.66
CA SER A 801 -17.24 20.21 1.65
C SER A 801 -17.19 19.46 0.35
N GLU A 802 -18.25 19.61 -0.44
CA GLU A 802 -18.36 19.06 -1.76
C GLU A 802 -18.85 20.16 -2.71
N LYS A 803 -18.28 20.18 -3.91
CA LYS A 803 -18.69 21.09 -4.99
C LYS A 803 -18.67 20.34 -6.31
N ASP A 804 -19.73 20.48 -7.09
CA ASP A 804 -19.88 19.83 -8.40
C ASP A 804 -19.67 18.29 -8.35
N GLY A 805 -20.02 17.65 -7.22
CA GLY A 805 -19.90 16.20 -7.04
C GLY A 805 -18.51 15.72 -6.58
N VAL A 806 -17.59 16.64 -6.25
CA VAL A 806 -16.24 16.31 -5.77
C VAL A 806 -16.09 16.74 -4.31
N GLU A 807 -15.84 15.77 -3.42
CA GLU A 807 -15.63 15.96 -1.98
C GLU A 807 -14.18 16.37 -1.68
N SER A 808 -14.00 17.17 -0.62
CA SER A 808 -12.70 17.62 -0.16
C SER A 808 -11.86 16.48 0.43
N LEU A 809 -10.58 16.42 0.06
CA LEU A 809 -9.66 15.40 0.57
C LEU A 809 -9.29 15.61 2.05
N ASP A 810 -9.33 16.86 2.53
CA ASP A 810 -9.13 17.21 3.95
C ASP A 810 -10.49 17.57 4.59
N HIS A 811 -10.56 17.49 5.92
CA HIS A 811 -11.77 17.63 6.73
C HIS A 811 -11.51 18.49 7.98
N ALA A 812 -12.55 19.11 8.53
CA ALA A 812 -12.48 19.73 9.85
C ALA A 812 -13.10 18.82 10.91
N GLU A 813 -12.44 18.78 12.07
CA GLU A 813 -12.78 17.91 13.18
C GLU A 813 -13.01 18.74 14.43
N ALA A 814 -14.06 18.41 15.17
CA ALA A 814 -14.28 18.97 16.50
C ALA A 814 -14.98 17.97 17.40
N LYS A 815 -14.59 17.96 18.67
CA LYS A 815 -15.18 17.10 19.69
C LYS A 815 -15.87 17.95 20.75
N ALA A 816 -17.05 17.54 21.17
CA ALA A 816 -17.73 18.14 22.31
C ALA A 816 -18.65 17.13 23.01
N LYS A 817 -19.08 17.51 24.21
CA LYS A 817 -20.09 16.80 25.00
C LYS A 817 -21.14 17.78 25.50
N SER A 818 -22.40 17.34 25.57
CA SER A 818 -23.44 18.17 26.19
C SER A 818 -23.19 18.28 27.70
N TYR A 819 -23.40 19.48 28.28
CA TYR A 819 -23.06 19.77 29.68
C TYR A 819 -24.08 19.27 30.71
N CYS A 820 -25.23 18.72 30.29
CA CYS A 820 -26.23 18.26 31.24
C CYS A 820 -25.79 16.96 31.96
N TYR A 821 -26.21 16.81 33.22
CA TYR A 821 -26.02 15.57 33.97
C TYR A 821 -27.11 14.57 33.56
N GLN A 822 -26.74 13.31 33.35
CA GLN A 822 -27.71 12.24 33.14
C GLN A 822 -28.49 12.03 34.45
N ALA A 823 -29.74 12.50 34.50
CA ALA A 823 -30.62 12.15 35.61
C ALA A 823 -30.98 10.64 35.49
N PRO A 824 -31.05 9.86 36.59
CA PRO A 824 -31.17 8.40 36.54
C PRO A 824 -32.49 7.82 35.99
N GLY A 825 -33.26 8.54 35.18
CA GLY A 825 -34.59 8.06 34.79
C GLY A 825 -35.33 8.89 33.73
N TRP A 826 -34.65 9.40 32.71
CA TRP A 826 -35.36 9.95 31.55
C TRP A 826 -35.55 8.88 30.48
N GLU A 827 -36.79 8.38 30.40
CA GLU A 827 -37.34 7.75 29.20
C GLU A 827 -37.45 8.83 28.10
N GLU A 828 -36.86 8.56 26.93
CA GLU A 828 -36.91 9.44 25.75
C GLU A 828 -38.36 9.74 25.34
N ARG A 829 -38.66 11.03 25.16
CA ARG A 829 -39.73 11.50 24.28
C ARG A 829 -39.12 12.24 23.11
#